data_AF-A0A087DK93-F1
#
_entry.id   AF-A0A087DK93-F1
#
_cell.length_a   1.000
_cell.length_b   1.000
_cell.length_c   1.000
_cell.angle_alpha   90.00
_cell.angle_beta   90.00
_cell.angle_gamma   90.00
#
_symmetry.space_group_name_H-M   'P 1'
#
loop_
_entity.id
_entity.type
_entity.pdbx_description
1 polymer ?
#
loop_
_entity_poly.entity_id
_entity_poly.type
_entity_poly.pdbx_seq_one_letter_code
_entity_poly.pdbx_strand_id
1 'polypeptide(L)'
;MKQSATLARLSKKTVAFLAAATTLLAGLSLATAAPQQANAATRDSYVDTIGNPTFETARQKYGLPKDMKDGATLHAFEWSFKTIMENIPDIAKAGYTSIQTEPIVKIKDNRKLGTGNWYLNWYYVYQPTDMSIGNYVVGSEDEFKEMCKMAHQYGLRIIVDSVSNHFTSDFDVIAKKWQNKAYFHEDKQISDYNNREDCTQHKLSGLWDLNTQDDTVTQGMADLLKQTVADGADGFRYDAAKHIELPDEVFGGKKSNYWNTILKNGSQYQYGEVLEDANVREADYANLFNSNSPRGGGITDSSYGHEVRNAVQFKNLGASHFTSHSKVTEDKSVNWVESHDNFSNGEANIPQELSDEWIKYGWAGVTAQKNGMSLFFDRPYKDGGTYGTGGKGTYGNGSGPFTENSKLGDAGSDLWKDPEVVAVNHFRNAMVGEDSNVSNCGDDNCLMVERYAGSAAQDGMVVANANGAEKNLAGQSTKLANGTYADEVTGSTITVSGGKVTSGSVKAKSIAAFSNKTRSGKVSTAEAYPNKGTIPGESKLITLRSYQASDTTYTTSDGQSGSYKDGDTIKIGAKAKSDEVVTVTVKGTGADGEAIKHTYSYTKYGDPTYDPNDGTESPCDKDCQAWFKKNNLDPDCYINSREPCHWRNVNVTGIKVSGPTSMDLGSTQSVQLKADVTTNPAGKRANVTWTSSDTSVATVDSTGKVSGLKAGTVKITATAGTNQQSDSITIKITGVKPELSNVIYATKPAGWDKVYAYVYNDTTSKNNGKWPGVAMTQLTADDSCAKAGTYKYEVPDLGEGTYRVIFTNGSGSQTPGASQPGIEFSGKVSWDGTSAAVSAVNCNTPQPVPVSSVSISGSGVSNGKLSLKSGASVQLTATVNPSNATDKTVSWTSSNDSVAKVSDGKVTAMKAGTATITATAGGKTASVVVTVADAPVPVSSVSISGDGVKDGRLSLKSGASVQLTATVNPSNATDRKVTWTSSDSSVANVMGTGVVTAGSKAGTATIKATAGGKSASVQVTVTGVPKQPMTVWYKPDSSWKTAKVHYQANGKWTGSAQRMTLYRNGWYRYTIPDTAGGQVR
;
A
#
# COMPACT_ATOMS: atom_id res chain seq x y z
N MET A 1 -6.64 -22.57 -68.22
CA MET A 1 -6.44 -22.12 -69.62
C MET A 1 -5.68 -20.81 -69.59
N LYS A 2 -4.50 -20.80 -70.26
CA LYS A 2 -3.79 -19.69 -70.94
C LYS A 2 -3.67 -18.34 -70.21
N GLN A 3 -2.52 -17.65 -70.07
CA GLN A 3 -1.22 -17.62 -70.75
C GLN A 3 -0.27 -16.81 -69.81
N SER A 4 0.94 -17.26 -69.46
CA SER A 4 2.21 -17.11 -70.22
C SER A 4 2.63 -15.64 -70.39
N ALA A 5 3.64 -15.14 -69.67
CA ALA A 5 5.09 -15.30 -69.87
C ALA A 5 5.66 -13.93 -70.34
N THR A 6 6.89 -13.47 -70.10
CA THR A 6 8.23 -14.10 -70.10
C THR A 6 9.18 -12.93 -69.65
N LEU A 7 10.01 -13.05 -68.59
CA LEU A 7 11.47 -13.36 -68.62
C LEU A 7 12.35 -12.24 -69.23
N ALA A 8 13.58 -11.91 -68.81
CA ALA A 8 14.62 -12.47 -67.94
C ALA A 8 15.72 -11.37 -67.76
N ARG A 9 16.71 -11.39 -66.85
CA ARG A 9 17.82 -12.35 -66.75
C ARG A 9 18.74 -12.03 -65.54
N LEU A 10 19.16 -13.11 -64.85
CA LEU A 10 20.50 -13.44 -64.28
C LEU A 10 21.07 -12.57 -63.12
N SER A 11 21.71 -13.09 -62.05
CA SER A 11 22.28 -14.42 -61.80
C SER A 11 22.53 -14.72 -60.29
N LYS A 12 22.35 -16.01 -59.95
CA LYS A 12 23.21 -16.90 -59.12
C LYS A 12 23.35 -16.74 -57.59
N LYS A 13 23.25 -17.93 -56.96
CA LYS A 13 23.60 -18.41 -55.59
C LYS A 13 22.47 -18.29 -54.54
N THR A 14 22.03 -19.31 -53.80
CA THR A 14 22.30 -20.76 -53.64
C THR A 14 21.15 -21.29 -52.74
N VAL A 15 20.25 -22.16 -53.21
CA VAL A 15 20.11 -23.62 -52.93
C VAL A 15 19.82 -24.02 -51.47
N ALA A 16 18.67 -24.71 -51.30
CA ALA A 16 18.26 -25.73 -50.30
C ALA A 16 18.43 -25.40 -48.80
N PHE A 17 17.43 -25.62 -47.94
CA PHE A 17 16.79 -26.92 -47.69
C PHE A 17 15.29 -26.79 -47.36
N LEU A 18 14.48 -27.59 -48.04
CA LEU A 18 13.14 -28.01 -47.65
C LEU A 18 13.22 -29.52 -47.35
N ALA A 19 12.38 -29.98 -46.42
CA ALA A 19 11.99 -31.36 -46.14
C ALA A 19 12.92 -32.24 -45.27
N ALA A 20 12.54 -32.36 -43.98
CA ALA A 20 12.06 -33.62 -43.41
C ALA A 20 11.33 -33.32 -42.08
N ALA A 21 10.06 -32.93 -42.19
CA ALA A 21 9.07 -33.14 -41.15
C ALA A 21 8.18 -34.29 -41.63
N THR A 22 8.29 -35.45 -40.98
CA THR A 22 7.26 -36.49 -40.93
C THR A 22 7.44 -37.27 -39.64
N THR A 23 6.32 -37.65 -39.03
CA THR A 23 6.12 -38.41 -37.76
C THR A 23 6.36 -37.60 -36.47
N LEU A 24 5.38 -37.30 -35.59
CA LEU A 24 4.02 -37.79 -35.37
C LEU A 24 3.15 -36.61 -34.85
N LEU A 25 2.09 -36.27 -35.57
CA LEU A 25 0.87 -35.66 -35.04
C LEU A 25 -0.25 -36.58 -35.51
N ALA A 26 -0.68 -37.49 -34.63
CA ALA A 26 -1.91 -38.26 -34.77
C ALA A 26 -2.38 -38.67 -33.37
N GLY A 27 -3.54 -38.14 -32.97
CA GLY A 27 -4.20 -38.39 -31.69
C GLY A 27 -3.81 -37.35 -30.63
N LEU A 28 -4.68 -36.47 -30.12
CA LEU A 28 -6.13 -36.49 -30.07
C LEU A 28 -6.73 -35.11 -30.34
N SER A 29 -7.87 -35.20 -31.00
CA SER A 29 -8.86 -34.20 -31.38
C SER A 29 -9.25 -33.20 -30.29
N LEU A 30 -9.31 -31.93 -30.70
CA LEU A 30 -10.25 -30.93 -30.20
C LEU A 30 -11.69 -31.42 -30.44
N ALA A 31 -12.38 -31.79 -29.36
CA ALA A 31 -13.83 -31.71 -29.32
C ALA A 31 -14.20 -30.35 -28.70
N THR A 32 -14.86 -29.51 -29.49
CA THR A 32 -15.47 -28.27 -29.05
C THR A 32 -16.59 -28.58 -28.06
N ALA A 33 -16.37 -28.31 -26.78
CA ALA A 33 -17.42 -28.19 -25.78
C ALA A 33 -17.65 -26.70 -25.48
N ALA A 34 -18.93 -26.33 -25.42
CA ALA A 34 -19.44 -25.03 -24.99
C ALA A 34 -18.87 -24.62 -23.60
N PRO A 35 -18.90 -23.33 -23.21
CA PRO A 35 -18.19 -22.86 -22.02
C PRO A 35 -18.71 -23.55 -20.77
N GLN A 36 -17.91 -24.46 -20.22
CA GLN A 36 -18.16 -25.05 -18.93
C GLN A 36 -17.56 -24.08 -17.90
N GLN A 37 -18.43 -23.50 -17.06
CA GLN A 37 -18.04 -22.89 -15.79
C GLN A 37 -17.02 -23.82 -15.12
N ALA A 38 -15.75 -23.38 -15.05
CA ALA A 38 -14.78 -24.03 -14.20
C ALA A 38 -15.23 -23.70 -12.78
N ASN A 39 -15.85 -24.70 -12.14
CA ASN A 39 -16.17 -24.69 -10.73
C ASN A 39 -14.83 -24.54 -9.99
N ALA A 40 -14.47 -23.31 -9.61
CA ALA A 40 -13.32 -23.07 -8.77
C ALA A 40 -13.61 -23.82 -7.47
N ALA A 41 -12.84 -24.86 -7.17
CA ALA A 41 -12.87 -25.46 -5.85
C ALA A 41 -12.70 -24.32 -4.85
N THR A 42 -13.69 -24.13 -3.98
CA THR A 42 -13.70 -23.07 -2.96
C THR A 42 -12.39 -23.17 -2.20
N ARG A 43 -11.53 -22.16 -2.36
CA ARG A 43 -10.29 -22.04 -1.58
C ARG A 43 -10.67 -22.11 -0.11
N ASP A 44 -10.00 -22.98 0.62
CA ASP A 44 -10.05 -23.01 2.07
C ASP A 44 -8.82 -22.25 2.57
N SER A 45 -9.04 -21.12 3.24
CA SER A 45 -7.92 -20.28 3.69
C SER A 45 -7.06 -20.95 4.76
N TYR A 46 -7.52 -22.04 5.40
CA TYR A 46 -6.68 -22.88 6.24
C TYR A 46 -5.47 -23.45 5.49
N VAL A 47 -5.64 -23.84 4.22
CA VAL A 47 -4.59 -24.50 3.42
C VAL A 47 -3.36 -23.62 3.20
N ASP A 48 -3.58 -22.30 3.10
CA ASP A 48 -2.50 -21.34 2.87
C ASP A 48 -1.84 -20.86 4.16
N THR A 49 -2.48 -21.10 5.30
CA THR A 49 -2.05 -20.59 6.61
C THR A 49 -1.67 -21.73 7.55
N ILE A 50 -2.64 -22.35 8.21
CA ILE A 50 -2.41 -23.42 9.17
C ILE A 50 -2.06 -24.73 8.48
N GLY A 51 -0.87 -25.24 8.81
CA GLY A 51 -0.31 -26.42 8.14
C GLY A 51 0.52 -26.08 6.90
N ASN A 52 0.56 -24.82 6.47
CA ASN A 52 1.52 -24.34 5.49
C ASN A 52 2.87 -24.06 6.19
N PRO A 53 3.97 -24.78 5.87
CA PRO A 53 5.23 -24.65 6.62
C PRO A 53 5.84 -23.25 6.59
N THR A 54 5.66 -22.50 5.50
CA THR A 54 6.20 -21.13 5.37
C THR A 54 5.44 -20.17 6.27
N PHE A 55 4.11 -20.23 6.23
CA PHE A 55 3.26 -19.43 7.12
C PHE A 55 3.50 -19.79 8.59
N GLU A 56 3.55 -21.08 8.89
CA GLU A 56 3.81 -21.60 10.25
C GLU A 56 5.17 -21.13 10.79
N THR A 57 6.22 -21.16 9.95
CA THR A 57 7.54 -20.64 10.33
C THR A 57 7.49 -19.12 10.57
N ALA A 58 6.81 -18.37 9.70
CA ALA A 58 6.68 -16.93 9.82
C ALA A 58 5.89 -16.53 11.07
N ARG A 59 4.71 -17.12 11.30
CA ARG A 59 3.90 -16.82 12.48
C ARG A 59 4.68 -17.15 13.76
N GLN A 60 5.41 -18.28 13.79
CA GLN A 60 6.21 -18.69 14.95
C GLN A 60 7.38 -17.73 15.19
N LYS A 61 8.02 -17.23 14.12
CA LYS A 61 9.07 -16.20 14.21
C LYS A 61 8.56 -14.93 14.89
N TYR A 62 7.32 -14.53 14.64
CA TYR A 62 6.73 -13.32 15.24
C TYR A 62 5.92 -13.59 16.52
N GLY A 63 5.89 -14.85 17.00
CA GLY A 63 5.14 -15.24 18.19
C GLY A 63 3.62 -15.16 18.00
N LEU A 64 3.11 -15.22 16.77
CA LEU A 64 1.70 -15.05 16.47
C LEU A 64 0.90 -16.34 16.74
N PRO A 65 -0.25 -16.24 17.45
CA PRO A 65 -1.17 -17.32 17.71
C PRO A 65 -1.54 -18.12 16.47
N LYS A 66 -1.82 -19.40 16.73
CA LYS A 66 -2.28 -20.31 15.69
C LYS A 66 -3.66 -19.88 15.19
N ASP A 67 -4.59 -19.62 16.09
CA ASP A 67 -5.98 -19.30 15.74
C ASP A 67 -6.26 -17.81 15.93
N MET A 68 -7.00 -17.20 15.00
CA MET A 68 -7.25 -15.75 14.99
C MET A 68 -7.98 -15.25 16.24
N LYS A 69 -8.88 -16.08 16.81
CA LYS A 69 -9.60 -15.77 18.06
C LYS A 69 -8.67 -15.49 19.25
N ASP A 70 -7.48 -16.11 19.25
CA ASP A 70 -6.57 -16.07 20.39
C ASP A 70 -5.65 -14.84 20.35
N GLY A 71 -5.61 -14.14 19.22
CA GLY A 71 -4.73 -12.99 18.99
C GLY A 71 -5.43 -11.65 19.02
N ALA A 72 -4.63 -10.59 18.87
CA ALA A 72 -5.10 -9.25 18.58
C ALA A 72 -5.21 -9.02 17.07
N THR A 73 -6.15 -8.18 16.67
CA THR A 73 -6.39 -7.76 15.29
C THR A 73 -6.23 -6.26 15.18
N LEU A 74 -5.46 -5.81 14.19
CA LEU A 74 -5.37 -4.40 13.84
C LEU A 74 -6.52 -4.05 12.90
N HIS A 75 -7.44 -3.18 13.33
CA HIS A 75 -8.39 -2.55 12.44
C HIS A 75 -7.69 -1.41 11.72
N ALA A 76 -7.22 -1.68 10.51
CA ALA A 76 -6.53 -0.73 9.64
C ALA A 76 -7.54 0.21 8.97
N PHE A 77 -8.26 0.98 9.79
CA PHE A 77 -9.41 1.79 9.41
C PHE A 77 -9.03 2.79 8.32
N GLU A 78 -9.65 2.64 7.15
CA GLU A 78 -9.44 3.40 5.92
C GLU A 78 -8.02 3.33 5.31
N TRP A 79 -7.16 2.39 5.76
CA TRP A 79 -5.84 2.22 5.16
C TRP A 79 -5.97 1.63 3.75
N SER A 80 -5.14 2.12 2.81
CA SER A 80 -5.03 1.50 1.50
C SER A 80 -4.29 0.16 1.56
N PHE A 81 -4.53 -0.74 0.61
CA PHE A 81 -3.80 -2.00 0.51
C PHE A 81 -2.28 -1.79 0.41
N LYS A 82 -1.84 -0.71 -0.25
CA LYS A 82 -0.41 -0.34 -0.30
C LYS A 82 0.12 0.06 1.06
N THR A 83 -0.63 0.89 1.78
CA THR A 83 -0.27 1.30 3.13
C THR A 83 -0.18 0.10 4.06
N ILE A 84 -1.12 -0.85 3.97
CA ILE A 84 -1.02 -2.11 4.71
C ILE A 84 0.26 -2.85 4.32
N MET A 85 0.54 -3.03 3.03
CA MET A 85 1.78 -3.70 2.56
C MET A 85 3.06 -3.06 3.09
N GLU A 86 3.14 -1.73 3.10
CA GLU A 86 4.27 -0.97 3.62
C GLU A 86 4.52 -1.22 5.12
N ASN A 87 3.48 -1.59 5.88
CA ASN A 87 3.53 -1.75 7.34
C ASN A 87 3.44 -3.22 7.82
N ILE A 88 3.19 -4.20 6.93
CA ILE A 88 3.10 -5.63 7.29
C ILE A 88 4.25 -6.13 8.20
N PRO A 89 5.53 -5.80 7.94
CA PRO A 89 6.61 -6.23 8.81
C PRO A 89 6.48 -5.71 10.25
N ASP A 90 6.05 -4.45 10.40
CA ASP A 90 5.89 -3.80 11.69
C ASP A 90 4.61 -4.28 12.39
N ILE A 91 3.53 -4.56 11.65
CA ILE A 91 2.29 -5.16 12.18
C ILE A 91 2.57 -6.54 12.78
N ALA A 92 3.32 -7.39 12.07
CA ALA A 92 3.72 -8.70 12.59
C ALA A 92 4.61 -8.57 13.83
N LYS A 93 5.57 -7.63 13.81
CA LYS A 93 6.44 -7.34 14.95
C LYS A 93 5.65 -6.81 16.16
N ALA A 94 4.59 -6.04 15.92
CA ALA A 94 3.71 -5.51 16.96
C ALA A 94 2.80 -6.58 17.60
N GLY A 95 2.84 -7.83 17.11
CA GLY A 95 2.13 -8.96 17.73
C GLY A 95 0.68 -9.12 17.30
N TYR A 96 0.23 -8.40 16.26
CA TYR A 96 -1.09 -8.65 15.69
C TYR A 96 -1.09 -9.97 14.93
N THR A 97 -2.15 -10.76 15.11
CA THR A 97 -2.34 -12.04 14.40
C THR A 97 -3.07 -11.85 13.08
N SER A 98 -3.86 -10.76 12.98
CA SER A 98 -4.58 -10.44 11.76
C SER A 98 -4.81 -8.95 11.59
N ILE A 99 -5.20 -8.57 10.37
CA ILE A 99 -5.52 -7.20 9.96
C ILE A 99 -6.96 -7.21 9.45
N GLN A 100 -7.80 -6.30 9.95
CA GLN A 100 -9.10 -6.02 9.38
C GLN A 100 -9.00 -4.83 8.40
N THR A 101 -9.49 -5.02 7.17
CA THR A 101 -9.63 -3.97 6.16
C THR A 101 -11.04 -3.39 6.15
N GLU A 102 -11.19 -2.19 5.62
CA GLU A 102 -12.50 -1.62 5.24
C GLU A 102 -13.19 -2.40 4.11
N PRO A 103 -14.49 -2.11 3.83
CA PRO A 103 -15.20 -2.67 2.71
C PRO A 103 -14.42 -2.54 1.40
N ILE A 104 -14.18 -3.68 0.75
CA ILE A 104 -13.31 -3.73 -0.43
C ILE A 104 -14.07 -3.56 -1.74
N VAL A 105 -15.40 -3.65 -1.74
CA VAL A 105 -16.22 -3.61 -2.97
C VAL A 105 -16.26 -2.20 -3.59
N LYS A 106 -16.81 -2.08 -4.80
CA LYS A 106 -17.07 -0.78 -5.42
C LYS A 106 -18.15 -0.04 -4.63
N ILE A 107 -17.87 1.23 -4.40
CA ILE A 107 -18.71 2.12 -3.61
C ILE A 107 -19.15 3.35 -4.40
N LYS A 108 -20.09 4.10 -3.84
CA LYS A 108 -20.51 5.39 -4.39
C LYS A 108 -19.32 6.34 -4.52
N ASP A 109 -19.10 6.87 -5.71
CA ASP A 109 -18.01 7.82 -5.96
C ASP A 109 -18.38 9.25 -5.55
N ASN A 110 -17.98 9.64 -4.34
CA ASN A 110 -18.26 10.97 -3.81
C ASN A 110 -17.04 11.88 -3.71
N ARG A 111 -15.96 11.55 -4.42
CA ARG A 111 -14.73 12.38 -4.40
C ARG A 111 -14.89 13.80 -4.89
N LYS A 112 -15.94 14.11 -5.66
CA LYS A 112 -16.32 15.50 -5.99
C LYS A 112 -16.61 16.39 -4.77
N LEU A 113 -16.86 15.80 -3.60
CA LEU A 113 -17.08 16.51 -2.33
C LEU A 113 -15.75 16.82 -1.60
N GLY A 114 -14.65 16.13 -1.94
CA GLY A 114 -13.37 16.24 -1.22
C GLY A 114 -12.56 14.92 -1.20
N THR A 115 -11.95 14.45 -2.31
CA THR A 115 -10.78 13.54 -2.37
C THR A 115 -9.91 13.53 -1.13
N GLY A 116 -10.22 12.56 -0.27
CA GLY A 116 -9.39 12.18 0.86
C GLY A 116 -9.79 12.77 2.21
N ASN A 117 -10.74 13.71 2.25
CA ASN A 117 -11.22 14.27 3.52
C ASN A 117 -12.02 13.22 4.31
N TRP A 118 -11.66 13.02 5.58
CA TRP A 118 -12.28 12.05 6.47
C TRP A 118 -13.74 12.39 6.77
N TYR A 119 -14.02 13.60 7.26
CA TYR A 119 -15.37 14.01 7.68
C TYR A 119 -16.40 13.86 6.55
N LEU A 120 -15.98 14.13 5.32
CA LEU A 120 -16.87 14.07 4.17
C LEU A 120 -17.05 12.67 3.61
N ASN A 121 -16.10 11.75 3.82
CA ASN A 121 -16.04 10.56 2.98
C ASN A 121 -15.83 9.20 3.65
N TRP A 122 -15.48 9.11 4.94
CA TRP A 122 -15.19 7.82 5.57
C TRP A 122 -16.36 6.83 5.37
N TYR A 123 -17.59 7.26 5.67
CA TYR A 123 -18.79 6.42 5.59
C TYR A 123 -19.17 5.96 4.16
N TYR A 124 -18.52 6.42 3.09
CA TYR A 124 -18.82 5.92 1.74
C TYR A 124 -18.28 4.53 1.48
N VAL A 125 -17.29 4.03 2.23
CA VAL A 125 -16.88 2.63 2.11
C VAL A 125 -18.05 1.68 2.43
N TYR A 126 -18.98 2.12 3.29
CA TYR A 126 -20.24 1.44 3.62
C TYR A 126 -21.38 1.69 2.63
N GLN A 127 -21.12 2.24 1.44
CA GLN A 127 -22.14 2.48 0.42
C GLN A 127 -21.83 1.75 -0.90
N PRO A 128 -21.98 0.42 -0.96
CA PRO A 128 -21.75 -0.36 -2.16
C PRO A 128 -22.62 0.10 -3.33
N THR A 129 -22.03 0.08 -4.53
CA THR A 129 -22.76 0.22 -5.81
C THR A 129 -22.70 -1.05 -6.64
N ASP A 130 -21.73 -1.93 -6.36
CA ASP A 130 -21.51 -3.19 -7.06
C ASP A 130 -20.68 -4.14 -6.18
N MET A 131 -21.03 -5.43 -6.16
CA MET A 131 -20.30 -6.51 -5.51
C MET A 131 -19.01 -6.91 -6.25
N SER A 132 -18.27 -5.95 -6.82
CA SER A 132 -16.97 -6.22 -7.45
C SER A 132 -15.86 -5.56 -6.64
N ILE A 133 -14.71 -6.23 -6.49
CA ILE A 133 -13.63 -5.77 -5.62
C ILE A 133 -12.92 -4.53 -6.20
N GLY A 134 -12.59 -3.62 -5.30
CA GLY A 134 -11.85 -2.39 -5.45
C GLY A 134 -12.70 -1.12 -5.34
N ASN A 135 -12.32 -0.20 -4.45
CA ASN A 135 -12.81 1.20 -4.38
C ASN A 135 -11.63 2.21 -4.45
N TYR A 136 -11.92 3.50 -4.34
CA TYR A 136 -10.90 4.55 -4.48
C TYR A 136 -10.14 4.80 -3.18
N VAL A 137 -10.60 4.22 -2.06
CA VAL A 137 -10.00 4.36 -0.74
C VAL A 137 -8.97 3.24 -0.55
N VAL A 138 -9.41 1.99 -0.58
CA VAL A 138 -8.55 0.86 -0.25
C VAL A 138 -7.65 0.43 -1.42
N GLY A 139 -8.10 0.57 -2.67
CA GLY A 139 -7.32 0.21 -3.85
C GLY A 139 -8.00 -0.79 -4.79
N SER A 140 -7.21 -1.45 -5.62
CA SER A 140 -7.67 -2.43 -6.62
C SER A 140 -7.61 -3.88 -6.12
N GLU A 141 -8.34 -4.77 -6.77
CA GLU A 141 -8.33 -6.21 -6.46
C GLU A 141 -6.93 -6.86 -6.62
N ASP A 142 -6.13 -6.43 -7.61
CA ASP A 142 -4.74 -6.92 -7.73
C ASP A 142 -3.88 -6.49 -6.51
N GLU A 143 -4.07 -5.27 -6.02
CA GLU A 143 -3.38 -4.77 -4.81
C GLU A 143 -3.86 -5.51 -3.55
N PHE A 144 -5.14 -5.91 -3.51
CA PHE A 144 -5.66 -6.77 -2.44
C PHE A 144 -4.98 -8.14 -2.42
N LYS A 145 -4.87 -8.81 -3.58
CA LYS A 145 -4.19 -10.12 -3.71
C LYS A 145 -2.72 -10.04 -3.32
N GLU A 146 -2.03 -8.98 -3.74
CA GLU A 146 -0.63 -8.73 -3.38
C GLU A 146 -0.47 -8.53 -1.87
N MET A 147 -1.38 -7.77 -1.25
CA MET A 147 -1.40 -7.51 0.19
C MET A 147 -1.64 -8.80 1.00
N CYS A 148 -2.64 -9.61 0.63
CA CYS A 148 -2.90 -10.90 1.30
C CYS A 148 -1.68 -11.83 1.21
N LYS A 149 -1.10 -11.96 0.01
CA LYS A 149 0.10 -12.80 -0.19
C LYS A 149 1.27 -12.33 0.67
N MET A 150 1.50 -11.02 0.76
CA MET A 150 2.56 -10.46 1.59
C MET A 150 2.27 -10.69 3.08
N ALA A 151 1.01 -10.56 3.52
CA ALA A 151 0.64 -10.76 4.92
C ALA A 151 0.93 -12.22 5.36
N HIS A 152 0.57 -13.19 4.52
CA HIS A 152 0.86 -14.61 4.79
C HIS A 152 2.36 -14.91 4.93
N GLN A 153 3.24 -14.21 4.20
CA GLN A 153 4.70 -14.35 4.34
C GLN A 153 5.23 -13.92 5.72
N TYR A 154 4.46 -13.10 6.44
CA TYR A 154 4.77 -12.63 7.78
C TYR A 154 3.94 -13.33 8.87
N GLY A 155 3.14 -14.35 8.50
CA GLY A 155 2.28 -15.08 9.42
C GLY A 155 1.00 -14.32 9.82
N LEU A 156 0.68 -13.23 9.11
CA LEU A 156 -0.52 -12.42 9.32
C LEU A 156 -1.67 -12.92 8.45
N ARG A 157 -2.90 -12.74 8.96
CA ARG A 157 -4.14 -13.06 8.24
C ARG A 157 -4.98 -11.82 7.96
N ILE A 158 -5.85 -11.90 6.96
CA ILE A 158 -6.69 -10.77 6.52
C ILE A 158 -8.17 -11.03 6.80
N ILE A 159 -8.79 -10.15 7.59
CA ILE A 159 -10.24 -10.04 7.76
C ILE A 159 -10.75 -8.94 6.85
N VAL A 160 -11.75 -9.22 6.04
CA VAL A 160 -12.39 -8.21 5.18
C VAL A 160 -13.71 -7.78 5.80
N ASP A 161 -13.91 -6.47 5.94
CA ASP A 161 -15.23 -5.92 6.21
C ASP A 161 -16.16 -6.12 5.00
N SER A 162 -17.29 -6.76 5.23
CA SER A 162 -18.26 -7.15 4.21
C SER A 162 -19.60 -6.48 4.47
N VAL A 163 -19.92 -5.49 3.63
CA VAL A 163 -21.24 -4.86 3.58
C VAL A 163 -22.23 -5.80 2.91
N SER A 164 -22.81 -6.68 3.73
CA SER A 164 -23.67 -7.78 3.27
C SER A 164 -25.17 -7.49 3.38
N ASN A 165 -25.55 -6.37 4.01
CA ASN A 165 -26.94 -6.03 4.26
C ASN A 165 -27.56 -5.15 3.16
N HIS A 166 -26.83 -4.15 2.67
CA HIS A 166 -27.42 -3.09 1.86
C HIS A 166 -26.47 -2.58 0.78
N PHE A 167 -27.03 -1.84 -0.17
CA PHE A 167 -26.30 -0.97 -1.09
C PHE A 167 -26.50 0.51 -0.71
N THR A 168 -25.78 1.40 -1.38
CA THR A 168 -25.95 2.86 -1.24
C THR A 168 -27.41 3.29 -1.30
N SER A 169 -27.75 4.41 -0.66
CA SER A 169 -29.10 5.00 -0.69
C SER A 169 -29.51 5.56 -2.05
N ASP A 170 -28.56 5.69 -2.98
CA ASP A 170 -28.75 6.27 -4.31
C ASP A 170 -28.91 5.16 -5.37
N PHE A 171 -30.17 4.79 -5.64
CA PHE A 171 -30.50 3.68 -6.54
C PHE A 171 -29.92 3.85 -7.95
N ASP A 172 -29.87 5.09 -8.43
CA ASP A 172 -29.51 5.42 -9.81
C ASP A 172 -28.02 5.21 -10.11
N VAL A 173 -27.18 5.14 -9.07
CA VAL A 173 -25.73 4.89 -9.20
C VAL A 173 -25.35 3.42 -8.95
N ILE A 174 -26.28 2.58 -8.51
CA ILE A 174 -26.07 1.13 -8.40
C ILE A 174 -25.73 0.55 -9.78
N ALA A 175 -24.88 -0.47 -9.86
CA ALA A 175 -24.56 -1.07 -11.15
C ALA A 175 -25.79 -1.71 -11.79
N LYS A 176 -25.95 -1.55 -13.11
CA LYS A 176 -27.14 -2.02 -13.87
C LYS A 176 -27.57 -3.46 -13.59
N LYS A 177 -26.63 -4.37 -13.34
CA LYS A 177 -26.94 -5.77 -13.00
C LYS A 177 -27.69 -5.92 -11.66
N TRP A 178 -27.50 -4.97 -10.75
CA TRP A 178 -28.11 -4.91 -9.43
C TRP A 178 -29.25 -3.89 -9.35
N GLN A 179 -29.45 -3.03 -10.36
CA GLN A 179 -30.54 -2.05 -10.43
C GLN A 179 -31.90 -2.68 -10.73
N ASN A 180 -32.30 -3.67 -9.93
CA ASN A 180 -33.60 -4.30 -9.96
C ASN A 180 -34.21 -4.18 -8.57
N LYS A 181 -35.35 -3.49 -8.44
CA LYS A 181 -36.03 -3.30 -7.16
C LYS A 181 -36.43 -4.61 -6.49
N ALA A 182 -36.59 -5.71 -7.23
CA ALA A 182 -36.89 -7.03 -6.66
C ALA A 182 -35.71 -7.63 -5.84
N TYR A 183 -34.48 -7.16 -6.07
CA TYR A 183 -33.30 -7.56 -5.30
C TYR A 183 -33.17 -6.82 -3.97
N PHE A 184 -34.11 -5.94 -3.66
CA PHE A 184 -34.17 -5.18 -2.42
C PHE A 184 -35.51 -5.41 -1.74
N HIS A 185 -35.53 -5.30 -0.42
CA HIS A 185 -36.79 -5.27 0.32
C HIS A 185 -37.59 -4.00 0.00
N GLU A 186 -38.78 -3.87 0.61
CA GLU A 186 -39.65 -2.72 0.39
C GLU A 186 -38.89 -1.40 0.56
N ASP A 187 -39.19 -0.41 -0.29
CA ASP A 187 -38.61 0.93 -0.21
C ASP A 187 -39.19 1.71 0.99
N LYS A 188 -38.82 1.26 2.18
CA LYS A 188 -39.34 1.71 3.45
C LYS A 188 -38.20 1.80 4.46
N GLN A 189 -38.21 2.87 5.24
CA GLN A 189 -37.25 3.11 6.31
C GLN A 189 -37.65 2.33 7.56
N ILE A 190 -36.68 1.78 8.29
CA ILE A 190 -36.91 1.21 9.64
C ILE A 190 -37.61 2.28 10.49
N SER A 191 -38.76 1.93 11.06
CA SER A 191 -39.57 2.84 11.87
C SER A 191 -39.56 2.52 13.37
N ASP A 192 -39.33 1.25 13.71
CA ASP A 192 -39.25 0.75 15.08
C ASP A 192 -38.08 -0.23 15.21
N TYR A 193 -36.99 0.24 15.82
CA TYR A 193 -35.80 -0.59 16.05
C TYR A 193 -36.03 -1.72 17.07
N ASN A 194 -37.17 -1.76 17.77
CA ASN A 194 -37.56 -2.87 18.65
C ASN A 194 -38.37 -3.96 17.92
N ASN A 195 -38.81 -3.71 16.68
CA ASN A 195 -39.50 -4.72 15.88
C ASN A 195 -38.51 -5.49 15.01
N ARG A 196 -38.41 -6.80 15.23
CA ARG A 196 -37.44 -7.66 14.53
C ARG A 196 -37.65 -7.73 13.01
N GLU A 197 -38.91 -7.76 12.57
CA GLU A 197 -39.26 -7.74 11.14
C GLU A 197 -38.90 -6.36 10.55
N ASP A 198 -39.29 -5.27 11.21
CA ASP A 198 -38.98 -3.91 10.76
C ASP A 198 -37.45 -3.71 10.63
N CYS A 199 -36.68 -4.16 11.63
CA CYS A 199 -35.22 -4.08 11.63
C CYS A 199 -34.52 -4.85 10.52
N THR A 200 -35.11 -5.93 10.01
CA THR A 200 -34.44 -6.83 9.06
C THR A 200 -34.98 -6.76 7.64
N GLN A 201 -36.17 -6.16 7.46
CA GLN A 201 -36.87 -6.14 6.18
C GLN A 201 -37.01 -4.72 5.60
N HIS A 202 -36.37 -3.72 6.21
CA HIS A 202 -36.46 -2.32 5.78
C HIS A 202 -35.11 -1.61 5.88
N LYS A 203 -35.03 -0.45 5.22
CA LYS A 203 -33.81 0.32 5.03
C LYS A 203 -33.22 0.86 6.32
N LEU A 204 -31.97 0.50 6.58
CA LEU A 204 -31.11 1.19 7.54
C LEU A 204 -30.65 2.53 6.95
N SER A 205 -30.97 3.65 7.60
CA SER A 205 -30.50 4.99 7.19
C SER A 205 -30.69 5.34 5.70
N GLY A 206 -31.77 4.87 5.09
CA GLY A 206 -32.12 5.08 3.67
C GLY A 206 -31.32 4.22 2.67
N LEU A 207 -30.43 3.35 3.14
CA LEU A 207 -29.62 2.44 2.34
C LEU A 207 -30.51 1.34 1.74
N TRP A 208 -30.29 1.00 0.47
CA TRP A 208 -31.13 0.00 -0.21
C TRP A 208 -30.88 -1.39 0.36
N ASP A 209 -31.83 -1.86 1.17
CA ASP A 209 -31.77 -3.11 1.91
C ASP A 209 -31.92 -4.31 0.98
N LEU A 210 -30.93 -5.20 0.97
CA LEU A 210 -30.92 -6.35 0.07
C LEU A 210 -32.05 -7.31 0.45
N ASN A 211 -32.74 -7.84 -0.55
CA ASN A 211 -33.72 -8.89 -0.36
C ASN A 211 -32.99 -10.22 -0.10
N THR A 212 -32.59 -10.44 1.15
CA THR A 212 -31.79 -11.60 1.57
C THR A 212 -32.57 -12.92 1.51
N GLN A 213 -33.89 -12.86 1.33
CA GLN A 213 -34.73 -14.03 1.06
C GLN A 213 -34.78 -14.41 -0.43
N ASP A 214 -34.18 -13.60 -1.32
CA ASP A 214 -34.03 -13.92 -2.74
C ASP A 214 -32.76 -14.74 -2.97
N ASP A 215 -32.91 -15.91 -3.60
CA ASP A 215 -31.79 -16.83 -3.86
C ASP A 215 -30.75 -16.23 -4.83
N THR A 216 -31.16 -15.31 -5.72
CA THR A 216 -30.24 -14.64 -6.65
C THR A 216 -29.34 -13.66 -5.90
N VAL A 217 -29.93 -12.89 -4.98
CA VAL A 217 -29.19 -11.97 -4.09
C VAL A 217 -28.25 -12.76 -3.20
N THR A 218 -28.76 -13.83 -2.58
CA THR A 218 -27.99 -14.76 -1.76
C THR A 218 -26.78 -15.32 -2.51
N GLN A 219 -26.99 -15.84 -3.71
CA GLN A 219 -25.92 -16.44 -4.51
C GLN A 219 -24.89 -15.40 -4.93
N GLY A 220 -25.32 -14.19 -5.32
CA GLY A 220 -24.38 -13.15 -5.71
C GLY A 220 -23.49 -12.65 -4.57
N MET A 221 -24.01 -12.58 -3.34
CA MET A 221 -23.18 -12.33 -2.15
C MET A 221 -22.23 -13.50 -1.88
N ALA A 222 -22.74 -14.74 -1.94
CA ALA A 222 -21.91 -15.93 -1.73
C ALA A 222 -20.74 -16.01 -2.74
N ASP A 223 -20.98 -15.65 -4.00
CA ASP A 223 -19.96 -15.59 -5.04
C ASP A 223 -18.89 -14.53 -4.75
N LEU A 224 -19.30 -13.34 -4.28
CA LEU A 224 -18.36 -12.29 -3.83
C LEU A 224 -17.47 -12.79 -2.69
N LEU A 225 -18.05 -13.41 -1.65
CA LEU A 225 -17.27 -13.86 -0.49
C LEU A 225 -16.33 -14.99 -0.87
N LYS A 226 -16.77 -15.94 -1.70
CA LYS A 226 -15.90 -17.01 -2.23
C LYS A 226 -14.77 -16.46 -3.09
N GLN A 227 -15.04 -15.45 -3.92
CA GLN A 227 -14.01 -14.75 -4.70
C GLN A 227 -13.02 -14.03 -3.77
N THR A 228 -13.51 -13.37 -2.73
CA THR A 228 -12.69 -12.63 -1.77
C THR A 228 -11.78 -13.57 -0.98
N VAL A 229 -12.28 -14.74 -0.58
CA VAL A 229 -11.45 -15.82 -0.06
C VAL A 229 -10.47 -16.27 -1.15
N ALA A 230 -10.90 -16.62 -2.35
CA ALA A 230 -9.99 -17.05 -3.43
C ALA A 230 -8.83 -16.07 -3.69
N ASP A 231 -9.03 -14.77 -3.44
CA ASP A 231 -8.03 -13.71 -3.59
C ASP A 231 -7.07 -13.56 -2.41
N GLY A 232 -7.33 -14.24 -1.30
CA GLY A 232 -6.39 -14.33 -0.17
C GLY A 232 -6.98 -13.98 1.19
N ALA A 233 -8.25 -13.56 1.28
CA ALA A 233 -8.88 -13.27 2.56
C ALA A 233 -8.94 -14.51 3.46
N ASP A 234 -8.77 -14.32 4.76
CA ASP A 234 -8.81 -15.39 5.75
C ASP A 234 -10.06 -15.30 6.63
N GLY A 235 -10.74 -14.16 6.64
CA GLY A 235 -11.93 -13.94 7.44
C GLY A 235 -12.81 -12.81 6.97
N PHE A 236 -13.96 -12.67 7.63
CA PHE A 236 -14.92 -11.61 7.38
C PHE A 236 -15.44 -10.97 8.67
N ARG A 237 -15.57 -9.64 8.65
CA ARG A 237 -16.42 -8.86 9.55
C ARG A 237 -17.69 -8.52 8.77
N TYR A 238 -18.85 -8.96 9.22
CA TYR A 238 -20.12 -8.65 8.56
C TYR A 238 -20.72 -7.38 9.12
N ASP A 239 -20.73 -6.34 8.29
CA ASP A 239 -21.37 -5.06 8.57
C ASP A 239 -22.88 -5.22 8.78
N ALA A 240 -23.42 -4.49 9.76
CA ALA A 240 -24.86 -4.45 10.03
C ALA A 240 -25.50 -5.85 10.12
N ALA A 241 -24.79 -6.86 10.63
CA ALA A 241 -25.25 -8.26 10.63
C ALA A 241 -26.59 -8.43 11.39
N LYS A 242 -26.83 -7.58 12.40
CA LYS A 242 -28.12 -7.48 13.11
C LYS A 242 -29.31 -7.24 12.16
N HIS A 243 -29.10 -6.58 11.03
CA HIS A 243 -30.15 -6.20 10.09
C HIS A 243 -30.48 -7.28 9.05
N ILE A 244 -29.88 -8.47 9.15
CA ILE A 244 -30.20 -9.60 8.26
C ILE A 244 -30.84 -10.72 9.08
N GLU A 245 -32.04 -11.17 8.71
CA GLU A 245 -32.78 -12.21 9.45
C GLU A 245 -32.00 -13.52 9.65
N LEU A 246 -32.21 -14.17 10.80
CA LEU A 246 -31.67 -15.49 11.10
C LEU A 246 -32.42 -16.57 10.30
N PRO A 247 -31.78 -17.74 10.01
CA PRO A 247 -32.39 -18.78 9.17
C PRO A 247 -33.73 -19.35 9.67
N ASP A 248 -34.03 -19.22 10.96
CA ASP A 248 -35.26 -19.70 11.58
C ASP A 248 -36.35 -18.63 11.69
N GLU A 249 -36.03 -17.36 11.41
CA GLU A 249 -37.00 -16.26 11.37
C GLU A 249 -37.85 -16.33 10.09
N VAL A 250 -39.15 -16.02 10.22
CA VAL A 250 -40.11 -16.09 9.13
C VAL A 250 -40.81 -14.74 9.01
N PHE A 251 -40.52 -14.02 7.92
CA PHE A 251 -41.11 -12.72 7.61
C PHE A 251 -41.75 -12.76 6.23
N GLY A 252 -42.89 -12.08 6.06
CA GLY A 252 -43.67 -12.16 4.81
C GLY A 252 -44.04 -13.58 4.34
N GLY A 253 -44.07 -14.57 5.25
CA GLY A 253 -44.32 -15.99 4.94
C GLY A 253 -43.13 -16.74 4.33
N LYS A 254 -41.93 -16.16 4.34
CA LYS A 254 -40.70 -16.76 3.80
C LYS A 254 -39.62 -16.91 4.87
N LYS A 255 -38.79 -17.93 4.70
CA LYS A 255 -37.51 -18.09 5.42
C LYS A 255 -36.38 -17.63 4.52
N SER A 256 -35.26 -17.27 5.14
CA SER A 256 -34.05 -16.89 4.44
C SER A 256 -33.03 -18.02 4.43
N ASN A 257 -32.37 -18.23 3.29
CA ASN A 257 -31.21 -19.12 3.17
C ASN A 257 -29.89 -18.35 3.11
N TYR A 258 -29.92 -17.04 3.40
CA TYR A 258 -28.80 -16.13 3.21
C TYR A 258 -27.57 -16.57 4.00
N TRP A 259 -27.64 -16.55 5.34
CA TRP A 259 -26.52 -16.95 6.21
C TRP A 259 -26.04 -18.39 5.98
N ASN A 260 -26.97 -19.32 5.76
CA ASN A 260 -26.67 -20.73 5.46
C ASN A 260 -25.84 -20.93 4.19
N THR A 261 -25.87 -19.95 3.29
CA THR A 261 -25.17 -19.96 2.01
C THR A 261 -23.90 -19.12 2.06
N ILE A 262 -23.99 -17.86 2.52
CA ILE A 262 -22.88 -16.91 2.42
C ILE A 262 -21.74 -17.24 3.41
N LEU A 263 -22.04 -17.86 4.56
CA LEU A 263 -21.01 -18.25 5.53
C LEU A 263 -20.18 -19.47 5.07
N LYS A 264 -20.63 -20.21 4.05
CA LYS A 264 -19.91 -21.32 3.43
C LYS A 264 -19.01 -20.83 2.30
N ASN A 265 -18.08 -19.94 2.66
CA ASN A 265 -17.21 -19.24 1.72
C ASN A 265 -15.74 -19.70 1.75
N GLY A 266 -15.35 -20.56 2.71
CA GLY A 266 -13.99 -21.08 2.84
C GLY A 266 -13.05 -20.26 3.73
N SER A 267 -13.58 -19.27 4.45
CA SER A 267 -12.80 -18.48 5.42
C SER A 267 -12.56 -19.23 6.75
N GLN A 268 -11.51 -18.83 7.46
CA GLN A 268 -11.10 -19.37 8.76
C GLN A 268 -11.90 -18.78 9.92
N TYR A 269 -12.15 -17.47 9.86
CA TYR A 269 -12.68 -16.68 10.97
C TYR A 269 -13.75 -15.71 10.49
N GLN A 270 -14.93 -15.74 11.10
CA GLN A 270 -16.03 -14.86 10.71
C GLN A 270 -16.73 -14.31 11.95
N TYR A 271 -17.08 -13.04 11.90
CA TYR A 271 -17.91 -12.44 12.94
C TYR A 271 -18.82 -11.34 12.38
N GLY A 272 -19.94 -11.11 13.06
CA GLY A 272 -20.87 -10.04 12.72
C GLY A 272 -20.77 -8.86 13.67
N GLU A 273 -20.95 -7.66 13.14
CA GLU A 273 -21.38 -6.54 13.94
C GLU A 273 -22.85 -6.73 14.33
N VAL A 274 -23.05 -7.07 15.60
CA VAL A 274 -24.38 -7.24 16.18
C VAL A 274 -24.42 -6.34 17.40
N LEU A 275 -24.79 -5.08 17.19
CA LEU A 275 -24.94 -4.11 18.27
C LEU A 275 -26.12 -4.51 19.15
N GLU A 276 -25.80 -4.83 20.40
CA GLU A 276 -26.70 -5.44 21.38
C GLU A 276 -27.86 -4.51 21.72
N ASP A 277 -29.08 -5.08 21.76
CA ASP A 277 -30.31 -4.33 22.01
C ASP A 277 -31.39 -5.26 22.59
N ALA A 278 -32.58 -4.75 22.91
CA ALA A 278 -33.64 -5.52 23.57
C ALA A 278 -34.26 -6.63 22.68
N ASN A 279 -34.24 -6.46 21.36
CA ASN A 279 -34.91 -7.34 20.39
C ASN A 279 -33.93 -8.14 19.51
N VAL A 280 -32.67 -8.20 19.90
CA VAL A 280 -31.60 -8.89 19.16
C VAL A 280 -31.46 -10.30 19.73
N ARG A 281 -31.05 -11.24 18.87
CA ARG A 281 -30.77 -12.64 19.24
C ARG A 281 -29.27 -12.87 19.26
N GLU A 282 -28.55 -12.16 20.13
CA GLU A 282 -27.08 -12.11 20.16
C GLU A 282 -26.46 -13.51 20.23
N ALA A 283 -26.94 -14.35 21.15
CA ALA A 283 -26.44 -15.71 21.31
C ALA A 283 -26.61 -16.57 20.04
N ASP A 284 -27.70 -16.37 19.29
CA ASP A 284 -27.97 -17.12 18.07
C ASP A 284 -27.05 -16.67 16.92
N TYR A 285 -26.81 -15.37 16.78
CA TYR A 285 -25.79 -14.86 15.84
C TYR A 285 -24.38 -15.34 16.24
N ALA A 286 -24.02 -15.26 17.52
CA ALA A 286 -22.73 -15.72 18.01
C ALA A 286 -22.51 -17.20 17.69
N ASN A 287 -23.53 -18.05 17.92
CA ASN A 287 -23.50 -19.46 17.56
C ASN A 287 -23.42 -19.68 16.05
N LEU A 288 -24.16 -18.89 15.26
CA LEU A 288 -24.16 -18.96 13.80
C LEU A 288 -22.76 -18.68 13.23
N PHE A 289 -22.13 -17.57 13.60
CA PHE A 289 -20.79 -17.21 13.12
C PHE A 289 -19.72 -18.17 13.64
N ASN A 290 -19.80 -18.57 14.92
CA ASN A 290 -18.87 -19.52 15.51
C ASN A 290 -18.95 -20.90 14.84
N SER A 291 -20.15 -21.42 14.58
CA SER A 291 -20.34 -22.74 13.95
C SER A 291 -19.88 -22.78 12.49
N ASN A 292 -19.78 -21.62 11.82
CA ASN A 292 -19.28 -21.50 10.45
C ASN A 292 -17.83 -21.00 10.38
N SER A 293 -17.13 -20.92 11.50
CA SER A 293 -15.73 -20.51 11.57
C SER A 293 -14.95 -21.57 12.33
N PRO A 294 -14.26 -22.49 11.63
CA PRO A 294 -13.58 -23.59 12.29
C PRO A 294 -12.58 -22.98 13.28
N ARG A 295 -12.73 -23.18 14.59
CA ARG A 295 -11.78 -22.68 15.61
C ARG A 295 -11.81 -21.18 15.92
N GLY A 296 -12.93 -20.50 15.69
CA GLY A 296 -13.19 -19.19 16.28
C GLY A 296 -13.95 -18.24 15.38
N GLY A 297 -14.85 -17.45 15.97
CA GLY A 297 -15.77 -16.55 15.29
C GLY A 297 -16.91 -16.21 16.25
N GLY A 298 -17.73 -15.22 15.92
CA GLY A 298 -18.76 -14.76 16.85
C GLY A 298 -19.37 -13.42 16.50
N ILE A 299 -19.57 -12.56 17.50
CA ILE A 299 -20.10 -11.21 17.31
C ILE A 299 -19.29 -10.19 18.11
N THR A 300 -19.46 -8.92 17.77
CA THR A 300 -19.00 -7.78 18.58
C THR A 300 -19.69 -7.75 19.95
N ASP A 301 -18.94 -7.67 21.04
CA ASP A 301 -19.48 -7.46 22.39
C ASP A 301 -19.58 -5.96 22.69
N SER A 302 -20.65 -5.33 22.17
CA SER A 302 -20.78 -3.88 22.20
C SER A 302 -21.07 -3.32 23.60
N SER A 303 -21.77 -4.06 24.48
CA SER A 303 -21.95 -3.67 25.88
C SER A 303 -20.65 -3.73 26.65
N TYR A 304 -19.83 -4.77 26.46
CA TYR A 304 -18.51 -4.81 27.07
C TYR A 304 -17.64 -3.64 26.59
N GLY A 305 -17.63 -3.37 25.27
CA GLY A 305 -16.95 -2.19 24.73
C GLY A 305 -17.46 -0.89 25.33
N HIS A 306 -18.76 -0.74 25.57
CA HIS A 306 -19.34 0.41 26.27
C HIS A 306 -18.86 0.51 27.73
N GLU A 307 -18.85 -0.59 28.47
CA GLU A 307 -18.36 -0.61 29.86
C GLU A 307 -16.87 -0.29 29.97
N VAL A 308 -16.05 -0.80 29.05
CA VAL A 308 -14.63 -0.46 28.95
C VAL A 308 -14.46 1.03 28.61
N ARG A 309 -15.27 1.58 27.68
CA ARG A 309 -15.26 3.03 27.40
C ARG A 309 -15.64 3.86 28.61
N ASN A 310 -16.64 3.46 29.38
CA ASN A 310 -16.99 4.13 30.63
C ASN A 310 -15.80 4.16 31.59
N ALA A 311 -15.11 3.02 31.74
CA ALA A 311 -13.91 2.92 32.57
C ALA A 311 -12.87 3.99 32.16
N VAL A 312 -12.55 4.06 30.87
CA VAL A 312 -11.49 4.94 30.38
C VAL A 312 -11.92 6.41 30.27
N GLN A 313 -13.21 6.67 30.04
CA GLN A 313 -13.80 8.02 29.99
C GLN A 313 -13.87 8.64 31.38
N PHE A 314 -14.33 7.89 32.37
CA PHE A 314 -14.47 8.35 33.75
C PHE A 314 -13.20 8.17 34.57
N LYS A 315 -12.10 7.78 33.92
CA LYS A 315 -10.78 7.61 34.54
C LYS A 315 -10.82 6.67 35.74
N ASN A 316 -11.45 5.51 35.54
CA ASN A 316 -11.65 4.47 36.54
C ASN A 316 -11.40 3.11 35.88
N LEU A 317 -10.23 2.51 36.15
CA LEU A 317 -9.86 1.17 35.72
C LEU A 317 -10.29 0.07 36.72
N GLY A 318 -11.41 0.24 37.41
CA GLY A 318 -11.98 -0.78 38.30
C GLY A 318 -12.20 -2.10 37.55
N ALA A 319 -11.76 -3.22 38.15
CA ALA A 319 -11.78 -4.55 37.52
C ALA A 319 -13.17 -5.00 37.05
N SER A 320 -14.24 -4.51 37.67
CA SER A 320 -15.63 -4.80 37.27
C SER A 320 -15.94 -4.34 35.85
N HIS A 321 -15.36 -3.22 35.40
CA HIS A 321 -15.56 -2.75 34.02
C HIS A 321 -14.99 -3.72 32.97
N PHE A 322 -13.98 -4.49 33.35
CA PHE A 322 -13.26 -5.40 32.46
C PHE A 322 -13.73 -6.85 32.55
N THR A 323 -14.66 -7.16 33.46
CA THR A 323 -15.21 -8.51 33.67
C THR A 323 -16.73 -8.60 33.46
N SER A 324 -17.39 -7.47 33.23
CA SER A 324 -18.84 -7.40 33.03
C SER A 324 -19.25 -7.67 31.58
N HIS A 325 -19.19 -8.93 31.16
CA HIS A 325 -19.74 -9.41 29.88
C HIS A 325 -21.21 -9.80 30.06
N SER A 326 -22.11 -9.31 29.19
CA SER A 326 -23.55 -9.37 29.49
C SER A 326 -24.36 -10.40 28.69
N LYS A 327 -23.94 -10.82 27.49
CA LYS A 327 -24.83 -11.59 26.59
C LYS A 327 -24.19 -12.73 25.78
N VAL A 328 -22.89 -12.74 25.57
CA VAL A 328 -22.19 -13.82 24.84
C VAL A 328 -20.97 -14.31 25.61
N THR A 329 -20.62 -15.58 25.42
CA THR A 329 -19.40 -16.13 26.03
C THR A 329 -18.17 -15.52 25.40
N GLU A 330 -17.14 -15.27 26.21
CA GLU A 330 -15.95 -14.55 25.77
C GLU A 330 -15.27 -15.22 24.56
N ASP A 331 -15.31 -16.55 24.41
CA ASP A 331 -14.74 -17.28 23.27
C ASP A 331 -15.46 -17.03 21.93
N LYS A 332 -16.62 -16.37 21.97
CA LYS A 332 -17.47 -16.00 20.82
C LYS A 332 -17.65 -14.49 20.72
N SER A 333 -16.83 -13.70 21.41
CA SER A 333 -16.85 -12.25 21.30
C SER A 333 -15.66 -11.70 20.51
N VAL A 334 -15.90 -10.55 19.88
CA VAL A 334 -14.88 -9.63 19.40
C VAL A 334 -14.96 -8.39 20.29
N ASN A 335 -13.88 -8.13 21.02
CA ASN A 335 -13.83 -7.10 22.04
C ASN A 335 -12.99 -5.91 21.57
N TRP A 336 -13.39 -4.71 21.92
CA TRP A 336 -12.65 -3.48 21.64
C TRP A 336 -12.66 -2.56 22.85
N VAL A 337 -11.77 -1.58 22.86
CA VAL A 337 -11.97 -0.37 23.68
C VAL A 337 -13.00 0.50 22.98
N GLU A 338 -12.82 0.79 21.70
CA GLU A 338 -13.77 1.55 20.89
C GLU A 338 -13.85 0.97 19.47
N SER A 339 -14.97 1.19 18.80
CA SER A 339 -15.10 0.94 17.35
C SER A 339 -14.88 2.20 16.54
N HIS A 340 -14.75 2.03 15.23
CA HIS A 340 -14.74 3.14 14.29
C HIS A 340 -16.03 3.97 14.34
N ASP A 341 -17.20 3.37 14.62
CA ASP A 341 -18.46 4.10 14.76
C ASP A 341 -18.49 5.00 15.99
N ASN A 342 -18.05 4.48 17.15
CA ASN A 342 -18.03 5.26 18.39
C ASN A 342 -17.15 6.51 18.23
N PHE A 343 -16.03 6.37 17.52
CA PHE A 343 -15.13 7.46 17.22
C PHE A 343 -15.70 8.41 16.17
N SER A 344 -16.14 7.89 15.02
CA SER A 344 -16.37 8.66 13.80
C SER A 344 -17.72 9.36 13.73
N ASN A 345 -18.76 8.83 14.39
CA ASN A 345 -20.11 9.42 14.36
C ASN A 345 -20.31 10.52 15.41
N GLY A 346 -19.43 10.64 16.41
CA GLY A 346 -19.53 11.62 17.48
C GLY A 346 -20.86 11.50 18.25
N GLU A 347 -21.02 10.42 19.02
CA GLU A 347 -22.21 10.19 19.83
C GLU A 347 -22.47 11.35 20.82
N ALA A 348 -23.70 11.85 20.85
CA ALA A 348 -24.11 13.05 21.60
C ALA A 348 -23.89 12.98 23.13
N ASN A 349 -23.60 11.79 23.66
CA ASN A 349 -23.38 11.52 25.09
C ASN A 349 -21.94 11.11 25.43
N ILE A 350 -20.97 11.27 24.50
CA ILE A 350 -19.54 11.11 24.78
C ILE A 350 -18.92 12.52 24.95
N PRO A 351 -18.97 13.14 26.14
CA PRO A 351 -18.22 14.36 26.40
C PRO A 351 -16.71 14.06 26.46
N GLN A 352 -15.93 14.78 25.64
CA GLN A 352 -14.46 14.81 25.59
C GLN A 352 -13.76 13.48 25.24
N GLU A 353 -13.41 13.37 23.95
CA GLU A 353 -12.39 12.52 23.32
C GLU A 353 -11.42 11.80 24.28
N LEU A 354 -11.46 10.46 24.28
CA LEU A 354 -10.53 9.59 25.00
C LEU A 354 -9.10 9.84 24.55
N SER A 355 -8.15 9.95 25.49
CA SER A 355 -6.73 10.11 25.16
C SER A 355 -6.06 8.77 24.89
N ASP A 356 -4.97 8.79 24.14
CA ASP A 356 -4.15 7.61 23.84
C ASP A 356 -3.74 6.85 25.11
N GLU A 357 -3.32 7.57 26.18
CA GLU A 357 -3.01 6.94 27.48
C GLU A 357 -4.16 6.06 27.98
N TRP A 358 -5.39 6.59 27.94
CA TRP A 358 -6.58 5.90 28.43
C TRP A 358 -7.04 4.79 27.47
N ILE A 359 -6.84 4.95 26.16
CA ILE A 359 -7.00 3.87 25.18
C ILE A 359 -6.02 2.73 25.47
N LYS A 360 -4.75 3.03 25.77
CA LYS A 360 -3.76 2.00 26.13
C LYS A 360 -4.12 1.28 27.42
N TYR A 361 -4.61 1.98 28.45
CA TYR A 361 -5.05 1.32 29.68
C TYR A 361 -6.27 0.43 29.45
N GLY A 362 -7.24 0.89 28.65
CA GLY A 362 -8.36 0.07 28.20
C GLY A 362 -7.89 -1.15 27.43
N TRP A 363 -6.93 -0.97 26.51
CA TRP A 363 -6.35 -2.04 25.71
C TRP A 363 -5.63 -3.08 26.57
N ALA A 364 -4.87 -2.65 27.58
CA ALA A 364 -4.26 -3.56 28.55
C ALA A 364 -5.31 -4.41 29.28
N GLY A 365 -6.43 -3.80 29.67
CA GLY A 365 -7.53 -4.51 30.31
C GLY A 365 -8.27 -5.46 29.39
N VAL A 366 -8.56 -5.07 28.15
CA VAL A 366 -9.27 -5.91 27.17
C VAL A 366 -8.38 -7.05 26.66
N THR A 367 -7.16 -6.74 26.23
CA THR A 367 -6.37 -7.64 25.38
C THR A 367 -5.55 -8.66 26.17
N ALA A 368 -5.16 -8.35 27.41
CA ALA A 368 -4.37 -9.26 28.24
C ALA A 368 -5.15 -10.49 28.75
N GLN A 369 -6.49 -10.41 28.75
CA GLN A 369 -7.38 -11.45 29.28
C GLN A 369 -7.48 -12.70 28.41
N LYS A 370 -8.10 -13.76 28.95
CA LYS A 370 -8.46 -14.98 28.21
C LYS A 370 -9.84 -14.82 27.57
N ASN A 371 -9.94 -13.95 26.59
CA ASN A 371 -11.18 -13.66 25.87
C ASN A 371 -11.03 -13.92 24.36
N GLY A 372 -12.13 -13.80 23.62
CA GLY A 372 -12.15 -13.83 22.17
C GLY A 372 -11.37 -12.68 21.55
N MET A 373 -11.37 -12.62 20.22
CA MET A 373 -10.48 -11.73 19.46
C MET A 373 -10.56 -10.28 19.94
N SER A 374 -9.42 -9.66 20.21
CA SER A 374 -9.37 -8.22 20.53
C SER A 374 -9.15 -7.41 19.26
N LEU A 375 -9.90 -6.34 19.06
CA LEU A 375 -9.83 -5.47 17.89
C LEU A 375 -9.29 -4.09 18.28
N PHE A 376 -8.08 -3.78 17.81
CA PHE A 376 -7.45 -2.48 18.01
C PHE A 376 -7.89 -1.52 16.91
N PHE A 377 -8.66 -0.50 17.27
CA PHE A 377 -9.06 0.55 16.33
C PHE A 377 -7.91 1.54 16.12
N ASP A 378 -7.33 1.57 14.91
CA ASP A 378 -6.32 2.56 14.57
C ASP A 378 -6.96 3.89 14.14
N ARG A 379 -6.88 4.89 15.02
CA ARG A 379 -7.45 6.22 14.81
C ARG A 379 -6.70 6.99 13.72
N PRO A 380 -7.37 7.90 12.99
CA PRO A 380 -6.71 8.84 12.07
C PRO A 380 -5.63 9.70 12.75
N TYR A 381 -4.62 10.10 11.98
CA TYR A 381 -3.46 10.84 12.49
C TYR A 381 -3.76 12.31 12.84
N LYS A 382 -3.15 12.84 13.94
CA LYS A 382 -3.21 14.24 14.41
C LYS A 382 -1.78 14.79 14.67
N ASP A 383 -1.53 16.06 14.34
CA ASP A 383 -0.24 16.74 14.54
C ASP A 383 0.08 17.02 16.03
N GLY A 384 1.36 16.87 16.45
CA GLY A 384 1.95 17.76 17.48
C GLY A 384 2.19 17.26 18.92
N GLY A 385 2.16 15.96 19.22
CA GLY A 385 2.91 15.44 20.37
C GLY A 385 2.42 15.73 21.81
N THR A 386 1.17 16.15 22.00
CA THR A 386 0.48 15.98 23.28
C THR A 386 -0.85 15.29 23.04
N TYR A 387 -0.87 13.97 23.22
CA TYR A 387 -2.03 13.13 22.95
C TYR A 387 -3.01 13.16 24.13
N GLY A 388 -3.89 14.14 24.10
CA GLY A 388 -4.97 14.29 25.05
C GLY A 388 -5.77 15.54 24.76
N THR A 389 -7.08 15.40 24.88
CA THR A 389 -8.11 16.44 24.71
C THR A 389 -8.46 16.80 23.27
N GLY A 390 -9.73 16.56 22.95
CA GLY A 390 -10.63 17.64 22.53
C GLY A 390 -10.09 18.54 21.44
N GLY A 391 -9.65 17.99 20.31
CA GLY A 391 -9.47 18.82 19.14
C GLY A 391 -10.86 19.27 18.68
N LYS A 392 -11.10 20.58 18.51
CA LYS A 392 -12.18 21.04 17.65
C LYS A 392 -11.89 20.56 16.21
N GLY A 393 -12.14 19.30 15.90
CA GLY A 393 -12.20 18.84 14.53
C GLY A 393 -13.49 19.37 13.89
N THR A 394 -13.61 19.23 12.59
CA THR A 394 -14.62 19.96 11.83
C THR A 394 -15.69 18.98 11.35
N TYR A 395 -16.79 18.78 12.08
CA TYR A 395 -18.07 18.76 11.36
C TYR A 395 -18.25 20.19 10.81
N GLY A 396 -19.10 20.42 9.81
CA GLY A 396 -19.28 21.76 9.20
C GLY A 396 -19.64 22.93 10.16
N ASN A 397 -19.65 22.71 11.47
CA ASN A 397 -19.81 23.64 12.58
C ASN A 397 -18.58 23.77 13.54
N GLY A 398 -17.46 23.07 13.32
CA GLY A 398 -16.23 23.16 14.13
C GLY A 398 -16.15 22.27 15.39
N SER A 399 -16.95 21.21 15.47
CA SER A 399 -16.82 20.12 16.46
C SER A 399 -16.83 18.79 15.72
N GLY A 400 -15.89 17.86 15.90
CA GLY A 400 -15.81 16.57 15.19
C GLY A 400 -14.47 15.87 15.45
N PRO A 401 -14.35 14.55 15.25
CA PRO A 401 -13.15 13.78 15.63
C PRO A 401 -11.99 13.89 14.62
N PHE A 402 -12.29 14.29 13.38
CA PHE A 402 -11.31 14.34 12.30
C PHE A 402 -10.61 15.69 12.23
N THR A 403 -9.27 15.64 12.24
CA THR A 403 -8.42 16.83 12.11
C THR A 403 -7.99 17.13 10.68
N GLU A 404 -8.30 16.21 9.75
CA GLU A 404 -7.92 16.28 8.32
C GLU A 404 -6.40 16.36 8.05
N ASN A 405 -5.57 16.01 9.04
CA ASN A 405 -4.10 15.98 8.91
C ASN A 405 -3.54 14.68 8.29
N SER A 406 -4.43 13.70 8.08
CA SER A 406 -4.22 12.54 7.21
C SER A 406 -5.39 12.48 6.24
N LYS A 407 -5.30 11.64 5.21
CA LYS A 407 -6.41 11.38 4.29
C LYS A 407 -6.79 9.89 4.28
N LEU A 408 -7.98 9.61 3.75
CA LEU A 408 -8.38 8.25 3.43
C LEU A 408 -7.31 7.55 2.57
N GLY A 409 -6.97 6.32 2.94
CA GLY A 409 -5.91 5.53 2.34
C GLY A 409 -4.58 5.59 3.10
N ASP A 410 -4.34 6.60 3.95
CA ASP A 410 -3.13 6.70 4.77
C ASP A 410 -3.21 5.79 6.00
N ALA A 411 -2.05 5.49 6.60
CA ALA A 411 -2.01 4.88 7.92
C ALA A 411 -2.57 5.84 8.98
N GLY A 412 -3.16 5.32 10.05
CA GLY A 412 -3.60 6.14 11.18
C GLY A 412 -2.44 6.52 12.10
N SER A 413 -2.72 6.51 13.40
CA SER A 413 -1.77 6.82 14.47
C SER A 413 -0.69 5.75 14.60
N ASP A 414 0.40 6.04 15.30
CA ASP A 414 1.39 5.02 15.65
C ASP A 414 1.04 4.25 16.92
N LEU A 415 -0.14 4.49 17.51
CA LEU A 415 -0.52 3.91 18.79
C LEU A 415 -0.57 2.38 18.73
N TRP A 416 -0.93 1.81 17.58
CA TRP A 416 -0.96 0.36 17.36
C TRP A 416 0.42 -0.30 17.52
N LYS A 417 1.52 0.44 17.40
CA LYS A 417 2.90 -0.03 17.59
C LYS A 417 3.63 0.66 18.76
N ASP A 418 2.90 1.35 19.64
CA ASP A 418 3.44 1.83 20.90
C ASP A 418 4.03 0.65 21.71
N PRO A 419 5.21 0.78 22.33
CA PRO A 419 5.85 -0.34 23.04
C PRO A 419 4.97 -1.01 24.10
N GLU A 420 4.09 -0.27 24.78
CA GLU A 420 3.17 -0.82 25.78
C GLU A 420 2.03 -1.61 25.12
N VAL A 421 1.49 -1.12 23.99
CA VAL A 421 0.49 -1.84 23.19
C VAL A 421 1.08 -3.13 22.63
N VAL A 422 2.30 -3.05 22.11
CA VAL A 422 3.05 -4.20 21.59
C VAL A 422 3.31 -5.23 22.68
N ALA A 423 3.74 -4.80 23.88
CA ALA A 423 3.95 -5.71 25.01
C ALA A 423 2.66 -6.41 25.43
N VAL A 424 1.52 -5.71 25.47
CA VAL A 424 0.22 -6.33 25.75
C VAL A 424 -0.16 -7.36 24.68
N ASN A 425 0.09 -7.08 23.40
CA ASN A 425 -0.17 -8.03 22.31
C ASN A 425 0.71 -9.29 22.42
N HIS A 426 2.01 -9.13 22.70
CA HIS A 426 2.91 -10.27 22.91
C HIS A 426 2.54 -11.08 24.14
N PHE A 427 2.18 -10.40 25.24
CA PHE A 427 1.65 -11.05 26.43
C PHE A 427 0.42 -11.89 26.09
N ARG A 428 -0.57 -11.33 25.40
CA ARG A 428 -1.76 -12.07 24.93
C ARG A 428 -1.37 -13.33 24.17
N ASN A 429 -0.47 -13.18 23.21
CA ASN A 429 -0.01 -14.26 22.33
C ASN A 429 0.75 -15.36 23.07
N ALA A 430 1.57 -15.00 24.04
CA ALA A 430 2.31 -15.95 24.88
C ALA A 430 1.36 -16.72 25.82
N MET A 431 0.25 -16.10 26.23
CA MET A 431 -0.67 -16.63 27.22
C MET A 431 -1.85 -17.42 26.61
N VAL A 432 -1.80 -17.79 25.34
CA VAL A 432 -2.87 -18.58 24.71
C VAL A 432 -3.14 -19.86 25.50
N GLY A 433 -4.40 -20.07 25.85
CA GLY A 433 -4.87 -21.24 26.62
C GLY A 433 -4.90 -21.06 28.13
N GLU A 434 -4.14 -20.13 28.69
CA GLU A 434 -4.01 -19.95 30.14
C GLU A 434 -5.23 -19.28 30.76
N ASP A 435 -5.58 -19.60 32.01
CA ASP A 435 -6.69 -18.95 32.71
C ASP A 435 -6.39 -17.49 33.03
N SER A 436 -7.43 -16.67 33.22
CA SER A 436 -7.31 -15.24 33.52
C SER A 436 -7.86 -14.87 34.89
N ASN A 437 -7.28 -13.85 35.51
CA ASN A 437 -7.83 -13.17 36.68
C ASN A 437 -7.64 -11.66 36.53
N VAL A 438 -8.70 -10.89 36.77
CA VAL A 438 -8.66 -9.43 36.70
C VAL A 438 -8.92 -8.87 38.08
N SER A 439 -8.08 -7.93 38.50
CA SER A 439 -8.18 -7.28 39.81
C SER A 439 -7.55 -5.90 39.77
N ASN A 440 -7.61 -5.17 40.88
CA ASN A 440 -6.94 -3.88 41.01
C ASN A 440 -5.70 -4.00 41.90
N CYS A 441 -4.61 -3.33 41.51
CA CYS A 441 -3.40 -3.19 42.32
C CYS A 441 -3.53 -2.03 43.31
N GLY A 442 -4.50 -2.15 44.23
CA GLY A 442 -4.70 -1.28 45.39
C GLY A 442 -5.70 -0.14 45.25
N ASP A 443 -5.97 0.36 44.05
CA ASP A 443 -7.01 1.37 43.78
C ASP A 443 -7.55 1.22 42.35
N ASP A 444 -8.66 1.91 42.08
CA ASP A 444 -9.37 1.88 40.80
C ASP A 444 -8.57 2.48 39.63
N ASN A 445 -7.42 3.11 39.84
CA ASN A 445 -6.55 3.60 38.77
C ASN A 445 -5.38 2.65 38.47
N CYS A 446 -5.34 1.49 39.12
CA CYS A 446 -4.33 0.48 38.93
C CYS A 446 -5.00 -0.85 38.62
N LEU A 447 -5.02 -1.25 37.34
CA LEU A 447 -5.59 -2.52 36.89
C LEU A 447 -4.50 -3.58 36.78
N MET A 448 -4.81 -4.81 37.17
CA MET A 448 -3.95 -5.98 37.07
C MET A 448 -4.71 -7.12 36.38
N VAL A 449 -4.16 -7.62 35.27
CA VAL A 449 -4.66 -8.77 34.53
C VAL A 449 -3.61 -9.88 34.58
N GLU A 450 -3.94 -10.98 35.23
CA GLU A 450 -3.05 -12.13 35.40
C GLU A 450 -3.45 -13.26 34.45
N ARG A 451 -2.45 -13.98 33.94
CA ARG A 451 -2.62 -15.21 33.16
C ARG A 451 -1.77 -16.33 33.78
N TYR A 452 -2.35 -17.50 34.02
CA TYR A 452 -1.68 -18.53 34.82
C TYR A 452 -2.04 -19.97 34.44
N ALA A 453 -1.03 -20.82 34.54
CA ALA A 453 -1.03 -22.28 34.44
C ALA A 453 -0.51 -22.96 35.73
N GLY A 454 0.02 -22.17 36.68
CA GLY A 454 0.65 -22.66 37.91
C GLY A 454 2.17 -22.91 37.76
N SER A 455 2.81 -22.31 36.77
CA SER A 455 4.24 -22.43 36.51
C SER A 455 4.84 -21.08 36.14
N ALA A 456 5.97 -20.72 36.76
CA ALA A 456 6.57 -19.41 36.49
C ALA A 456 7.05 -19.24 35.05
N ALA A 457 7.23 -20.35 34.30
CA ALA A 457 7.56 -20.30 32.88
C ALA A 457 6.34 -20.05 31.98
N GLN A 458 5.11 -20.18 32.50
CA GLN A 458 3.87 -20.06 31.74
C GLN A 458 2.95 -18.95 32.25
N ASP A 459 3.15 -18.49 33.47
CA ASP A 459 2.37 -17.43 34.09
C ASP A 459 2.90 -16.03 33.71
N GLY A 460 2.07 -15.02 33.90
CA GLY A 460 2.47 -13.62 33.84
C GLY A 460 1.34 -12.67 34.21
N MET A 461 1.65 -11.38 34.31
CA MET A 461 0.68 -10.34 34.61
C MET A 461 0.91 -9.07 33.79
N VAL A 462 -0.17 -8.43 33.36
CA VAL A 462 -0.16 -7.06 32.83
C VAL A 462 -0.70 -6.13 33.90
N VAL A 463 -0.01 -5.03 34.14
CA VAL A 463 -0.42 -3.99 35.09
C VAL A 463 -0.51 -2.65 34.37
N ALA A 464 -1.68 -2.03 34.39
CA ALA A 464 -1.90 -0.68 33.89
C ALA A 464 -2.05 0.29 35.07
N ASN A 465 -1.04 1.13 35.28
CA ASN A 465 -1.01 2.11 36.36
C ASN A 465 -1.29 3.51 35.80
N ALA A 466 -2.55 3.95 35.87
CA ALA A 466 -2.95 5.30 35.46
C ALA A 466 -2.66 6.38 36.52
N ASN A 467 -2.16 5.99 37.70
CA ASN A 467 -1.84 6.95 38.75
C ASN A 467 -0.67 7.86 38.35
N GLY A 468 -0.68 9.08 38.87
CA GLY A 468 0.44 10.02 38.76
C GLY A 468 1.68 9.63 39.58
N ALA A 469 1.60 8.55 40.36
CA ALA A 469 2.69 8.03 41.18
C ALA A 469 3.00 6.56 40.79
N GLU A 470 4.24 6.14 41.05
CA GLU A 470 4.65 4.75 40.93
C GLU A 470 3.83 3.86 41.88
N LYS A 471 3.41 2.69 41.39
CA LYS A 471 2.72 1.69 42.20
C LYS A 471 3.68 0.61 42.65
N ASN A 472 3.91 0.52 43.97
CA ASN A 472 4.57 -0.63 44.58
C ASN A 472 3.62 -1.83 44.61
N LEU A 473 4.06 -2.97 44.07
CA LEU A 473 3.28 -4.20 44.01
C LEU A 473 3.59 -5.15 45.18
N ALA A 474 4.59 -4.87 46.01
CA ALA A 474 4.91 -5.72 47.16
C ALA A 474 3.70 -5.88 48.10
N GLY A 475 3.41 -7.13 48.46
CA GLY A 475 2.27 -7.51 49.29
C GLY A 475 0.98 -7.81 48.50
N GLN A 476 0.91 -7.49 47.21
CA GLN A 476 -0.26 -7.80 46.37
C GLN A 476 -0.42 -9.31 46.24
N SER A 477 -1.66 -9.78 46.40
CA SER A 477 -1.98 -11.20 46.18
C SER A 477 -2.00 -11.49 44.69
N THR A 478 -1.50 -12.65 44.30
CA THR A 478 -1.34 -13.02 42.89
C THR A 478 -1.59 -14.51 42.67
N LYS A 479 -2.06 -14.85 41.47
CA LYS A 479 -2.21 -16.24 40.99
C LYS A 479 -0.95 -16.81 40.36
N LEU A 480 0.06 -15.97 40.10
CA LEU A 480 1.32 -16.39 39.50
C LEU A 480 2.08 -17.33 40.44
N ALA A 481 2.76 -18.31 39.86
CA ALA A 481 3.66 -19.20 40.57
C ALA A 481 4.90 -18.46 41.11
N ASN A 482 5.58 -19.08 42.07
CA ASN A 482 6.80 -18.55 42.64
C ASN A 482 7.87 -18.36 41.55
N GLY A 483 8.45 -17.17 41.47
CA GLY A 483 9.44 -16.86 40.45
C GLY A 483 9.71 -15.37 40.34
N THR A 484 10.67 -15.00 39.50
CA THR A 484 10.92 -13.62 39.10
C THR A 484 10.41 -13.46 37.68
N TYR A 485 9.66 -12.38 37.42
CA TYR A 485 9.09 -12.08 36.10
C TYR A 485 9.61 -10.72 35.65
N ALA A 486 10.00 -10.62 34.38
CA ALA A 486 10.49 -9.38 33.79
C ALA A 486 9.40 -8.69 32.98
N ASP A 487 9.28 -7.38 33.15
CA ASP A 487 8.45 -6.51 32.34
C ASP A 487 9.02 -6.45 30.92
N GLU A 488 8.20 -6.81 29.94
CA GLU A 488 8.54 -6.76 28.53
C GLU A 488 8.84 -5.35 28.06
N VAL A 489 8.29 -4.30 28.71
CA VAL A 489 8.54 -2.89 28.37
C VAL A 489 9.83 -2.40 29.01
N THR A 490 9.94 -2.37 30.34
CA THR A 490 11.10 -1.70 30.97
C THR A 490 12.25 -2.64 31.32
N GLY A 491 12.04 -3.95 31.28
CA GLY A 491 12.95 -4.94 31.85
C GLY A 491 12.99 -4.94 33.37
N SER A 492 12.19 -4.09 34.03
CA SER A 492 12.01 -4.14 35.48
C SER A 492 11.42 -5.49 35.90
N THR A 493 11.60 -5.88 37.16
CA THR A 493 11.17 -7.21 37.60
C THR A 493 10.24 -7.14 38.78
N ILE A 494 9.29 -8.07 38.83
CA ILE A 494 8.59 -8.46 40.04
C ILE A 494 9.11 -9.82 40.52
N THR A 495 9.07 -10.06 41.83
CA THR A 495 9.31 -11.39 42.40
C THR A 495 8.05 -11.85 43.12
N VAL A 496 7.66 -13.10 42.89
CA VAL A 496 6.49 -13.75 43.48
C VAL A 496 6.96 -14.89 44.38
N SER A 497 6.41 -14.94 45.59
CA SER A 497 6.62 -16.05 46.52
C SER A 497 5.41 -16.20 47.44
N GLY A 498 4.93 -17.44 47.59
CA GLY A 498 3.82 -17.76 48.49
C GLY A 498 2.49 -17.11 48.08
N GLY A 499 2.24 -17.00 46.77
CA GLY A 499 1.02 -16.40 46.22
C GLY A 499 0.94 -14.88 46.39
N LYS A 500 2.08 -14.22 46.63
CA LYS A 500 2.18 -12.75 46.74
C LYS A 500 3.36 -12.24 45.95
N VAL A 501 3.22 -11.04 45.38
CA VAL A 501 4.36 -10.26 44.91
C VAL A 501 5.15 -9.81 46.14
N THR A 502 6.43 -10.18 46.23
CA THR A 502 7.32 -9.81 47.35
C THR A 502 8.15 -8.56 47.06
N SER A 503 8.37 -8.23 45.79
CA SER A 503 9.11 -7.04 45.36
C SER A 503 8.77 -6.66 43.91
N GLY A 504 8.97 -5.39 43.58
CA GLY A 504 8.76 -4.80 42.25
C GLY A 504 7.69 -3.70 42.24
N SER A 505 7.74 -2.84 41.23
CA SER A 505 6.84 -1.70 41.07
C SER A 505 6.57 -1.40 39.59
N VAL A 506 5.52 -0.62 39.33
CA VAL A 506 5.13 -0.14 37.99
C VAL A 506 5.10 1.38 38.03
N LYS A 507 5.78 2.02 37.08
CA LYS A 507 5.94 3.49 37.05
C LYS A 507 4.58 4.19 36.95
N ALA A 508 4.57 5.47 37.34
CA ALA A 508 3.42 6.33 37.12
C ALA A 508 3.04 6.38 35.63
N LYS A 509 1.73 6.38 35.33
CA LYS A 509 1.18 6.50 33.98
C LYS A 509 1.82 5.56 32.96
N SER A 510 1.89 4.28 33.29
CA SER A 510 2.55 3.28 32.44
C SER A 510 1.87 1.92 32.51
N ILE A 511 2.17 1.09 31.51
CA ILE A 511 1.76 -0.32 31.45
C ILE A 511 3.02 -1.19 31.50
N ALA A 512 2.98 -2.22 32.34
CA ALA A 512 4.03 -3.23 32.43
C ALA A 512 3.43 -4.61 32.13
N ALA A 513 4.13 -5.42 31.32
CA ALA A 513 3.73 -6.78 30.98
C ALA A 513 4.79 -7.76 31.47
N PHE A 514 4.59 -8.32 32.66
CA PHE A 514 5.53 -9.23 33.31
C PHE A 514 5.32 -10.67 32.83
N SER A 515 6.33 -11.29 32.21
CA SER A 515 6.31 -12.70 31.83
C SER A 515 7.71 -13.32 31.77
N ASN A 516 7.77 -14.66 31.88
CA ASN A 516 8.98 -15.45 31.57
C ASN A 516 8.86 -16.25 30.28
N LYS A 517 7.70 -16.23 29.61
CA LYS A 517 7.60 -16.77 28.25
C LYS A 517 8.42 -15.87 27.35
N THR A 518 9.58 -16.37 26.94
CA THR A 518 10.52 -15.57 26.13
C THR A 518 9.98 -15.43 24.72
N ARG A 519 9.88 -14.20 24.23
CA ARG A 519 9.52 -13.89 22.84
C ARG A 519 10.56 -14.48 21.87
N SER A 520 10.12 -14.84 20.67
CA SER A 520 11.00 -15.02 19.51
C SER A 520 11.55 -13.65 19.07
N GLY A 521 12.58 -13.16 19.76
CA GLY A 521 13.25 -11.88 19.50
C GLY A 521 12.79 -10.75 20.43
N LYS A 522 13.70 -9.86 20.83
CA LYS A 522 13.36 -8.71 21.68
C LYS A 522 12.66 -7.62 20.87
N VAL A 523 11.68 -6.91 21.45
CA VAL A 523 11.05 -5.77 20.77
C VAL A 523 12.05 -4.64 20.82
N SER A 524 12.50 -4.14 19.68
CA SER A 524 13.37 -2.97 19.64
C SER A 524 12.95 -2.02 18.55
N THR A 525 12.88 -0.72 18.85
CA THR A 525 12.45 0.32 17.91
C THR A 525 13.41 1.50 17.92
N ALA A 526 13.44 2.24 16.83
CA ALA A 526 14.13 3.50 16.68
C ALA A 526 13.26 4.34 15.76
N GLU A 527 12.70 5.44 16.26
CA GLU A 527 11.66 6.20 15.57
C GLU A 527 11.90 7.71 15.65
N ALA A 528 11.31 8.45 14.73
CA ALA A 528 11.21 9.90 14.80
C ALA A 528 9.73 10.25 14.91
N TYR A 529 9.38 11.11 15.86
CA TYR A 529 8.00 11.40 16.23
C TYR A 529 7.77 12.93 16.27
N PRO A 530 6.70 13.50 15.67
CA PRO A 530 5.74 12.85 14.79
C PRO A 530 6.44 12.09 13.66
N ASN A 531 5.89 10.97 13.21
CA ASN A 531 6.52 10.07 12.22
C ASN A 531 6.21 10.45 10.76
N LYS A 532 5.30 11.39 10.57
CA LYS A 532 4.95 12.03 9.31
C LYS A 532 4.28 13.37 9.58
N GLY A 533 4.11 14.18 8.55
CA GLY A 533 3.30 15.40 8.62
C GLY A 533 3.94 16.58 7.92
N THR A 534 3.46 17.77 8.22
CA THR A 534 3.94 19.01 7.59
C THR A 534 4.89 19.74 8.53
N ILE A 535 5.82 20.54 8.00
CA ILE A 535 6.65 21.47 8.78
C ILE A 535 6.05 22.87 8.60
N PRO A 536 5.25 23.36 9.57
CA PRO A 536 4.72 24.70 9.53
C PRO A 536 5.80 25.72 9.91
N GLY A 537 5.81 26.85 9.21
CA GLY A 537 6.73 27.94 9.48
C GLY A 537 8.21 27.57 9.35
N GLU A 538 9.12 28.13 10.16
CA GLU A 538 10.56 27.92 9.94
C GLU A 538 10.97 26.46 10.11
N SER A 539 10.29 25.69 10.98
CA SER A 539 10.79 24.39 11.40
C SER A 539 9.81 23.63 12.30
N LYS A 540 10.03 22.32 12.47
CA LYS A 540 9.23 21.45 13.34
C LYS A 540 10.10 20.69 14.32
N LEU A 541 9.65 20.58 15.56
CA LEU A 541 10.30 19.74 16.56
C LEU A 541 9.90 18.27 16.36
N ILE A 542 10.89 17.40 16.34
CA ILE A 542 10.76 15.95 16.18
C ILE A 542 11.45 15.29 17.37
N THR A 543 10.71 14.54 18.17
CA THR A 543 11.19 13.67 19.22
C THR A 543 11.71 12.37 18.62
N LEU A 544 12.97 12.06 18.84
CA LEU A 544 13.56 10.77 18.50
C LEU A 544 13.27 9.79 19.63
N ARG A 545 12.67 8.66 19.28
CA ARG A 545 12.32 7.59 20.19
C ARG A 545 13.19 6.38 19.93
N SER A 546 13.51 5.63 20.97
CA SER A 546 14.22 4.37 20.84
C SER A 546 13.86 3.45 21.98
N TYR A 547 13.68 2.18 21.66
CA TYR A 547 13.27 1.19 22.62
C TYR A 547 14.13 -0.06 22.46
N GLN A 548 14.73 -0.52 23.57
CA GLN A 548 15.71 -1.63 23.59
C GLN A 548 16.70 -1.59 22.41
N ALA A 549 17.09 -0.39 21.97
CA ALA A 549 17.99 -0.18 20.86
C ALA A 549 19.27 0.50 21.38
N SER A 550 20.43 -0.01 20.98
CA SER A 550 21.72 0.62 21.18
C SER A 550 22.18 1.35 19.92
N ASP A 551 23.26 2.13 20.03
CA ASP A 551 23.92 2.78 18.89
C ASP A 551 22.97 3.64 18.04
N THR A 552 22.00 4.25 18.71
CA THR A 552 20.92 5.00 18.09
C THR A 552 21.43 6.30 17.48
N THR A 553 21.19 6.47 16.18
CA THR A 553 21.63 7.62 15.40
C THR A 553 20.52 8.15 14.51
N TYR A 554 20.59 9.43 14.16
CA TYR A 554 19.68 10.05 13.21
C TYR A 554 20.44 10.81 12.13
N THR A 555 19.80 10.98 10.98
CA THR A 555 20.22 11.84 9.88
C THR A 555 18.99 12.50 9.28
N THR A 556 19.07 13.74 8.82
CA THR A 556 17.96 14.44 8.17
C THR A 556 18.35 14.91 6.78
N SER A 557 17.41 14.98 5.84
CA SER A 557 17.73 15.48 4.48
C SER A 557 18.03 16.98 4.42
N ASP A 558 17.64 17.74 5.45
CA ASP A 558 18.05 19.14 5.64
C ASP A 558 19.43 19.29 6.32
N GLY A 559 20.15 18.18 6.52
CA GLY A 559 21.59 18.16 6.79
C GLY A 559 21.99 18.08 8.26
N GLN A 560 21.12 17.59 9.15
CA GLN A 560 21.46 17.30 10.54
C GLN A 560 21.78 15.81 10.71
N SER A 561 22.62 15.49 11.70
CA SER A 561 22.88 14.10 12.09
C SER A 561 23.49 14.03 13.48
N GLY A 562 23.27 12.94 14.20
CA GLY A 562 23.86 12.73 15.52
C GLY A 562 23.50 11.37 16.11
N SER A 563 23.99 11.10 17.31
CA SER A 563 23.44 10.06 18.19
C SER A 563 22.29 10.63 19.01
N TYR A 564 21.39 9.78 19.49
CA TYR A 564 20.27 10.22 20.32
C TYR A 564 19.91 9.16 21.36
N LYS A 565 19.31 9.60 22.47
CA LYS A 565 18.63 8.76 23.46
C LYS A 565 17.12 8.88 23.31
N ASP A 566 16.38 7.89 23.80
CA ASP A 566 14.92 7.97 23.80
C ASP A 566 14.44 9.28 24.44
N GLY A 567 13.60 10.01 23.69
CA GLY A 567 13.03 11.29 24.12
C GLY A 567 13.83 12.53 23.69
N ASP A 568 15.02 12.38 23.11
CA ASP A 568 15.77 13.51 22.54
C ASP A 568 14.94 14.21 21.45
N THR A 569 15.14 15.51 21.24
CA THR A 569 14.41 16.27 20.22
C THR A 569 15.35 16.93 19.22
N ILE A 570 14.93 16.98 17.96
CA ILE A 570 15.62 17.63 16.84
C ILE A 570 14.65 18.58 16.13
N LYS A 571 15.16 19.64 15.50
CA LYS A 571 14.34 20.67 14.86
C LYS A 571 14.57 20.62 13.35
N ILE A 572 13.61 20.16 12.56
CA ILE A 572 13.77 19.92 11.12
C ILE A 572 13.11 21.01 10.27
N GLY A 573 13.57 21.18 9.03
CA GLY A 573 12.95 22.04 8.02
C GLY A 573 13.37 23.51 8.01
N ALA A 574 14.34 23.88 8.86
CA ALA A 574 14.92 25.23 8.88
C ALA A 574 15.59 25.63 7.55
N LYS A 575 16.08 24.64 6.79
CA LYS A 575 16.76 24.85 5.50
C LYS A 575 15.96 24.38 4.30
N ALA A 576 14.78 23.82 4.53
CA ALA A 576 13.93 23.25 3.49
C ALA A 576 13.08 24.35 2.84
N LYS A 577 12.88 24.26 1.53
CA LYS A 577 11.98 25.14 0.77
C LYS A 577 10.54 24.65 0.88
N SER A 578 9.58 25.53 0.59
CA SER A 578 8.16 25.10 0.47
C SER A 578 8.04 23.93 -0.52
N ASP A 579 7.21 22.95 -0.16
CA ASP A 579 6.96 21.68 -0.85
C ASP A 579 8.15 20.72 -0.92
N GLU A 580 9.27 21.05 -0.24
CA GLU A 580 10.39 20.14 -0.09
C GLU A 580 10.08 19.10 1.00
N VAL A 581 10.34 17.83 0.69
CA VAL A 581 10.23 16.74 1.67
C VAL A 581 11.53 16.65 2.46
N VAL A 582 11.46 17.04 3.72
CA VAL A 582 12.49 16.77 4.71
C VAL A 582 12.30 15.36 5.22
N THR A 583 13.36 14.57 5.25
CA THR A 583 13.32 13.22 5.82
C THR A 583 14.10 13.18 7.12
N VAL A 584 13.68 12.36 8.06
CA VAL A 584 14.43 11.99 9.26
C VAL A 584 14.64 10.49 9.22
N THR A 585 15.88 10.06 9.02
CA THR A 585 16.26 8.65 9.12
C THR A 585 16.87 8.40 10.48
N VAL A 586 16.25 7.53 11.26
CA VAL A 586 16.79 7.00 12.51
C VAL A 586 17.33 5.60 12.29
N LYS A 587 18.33 5.23 13.07
CA LYS A 587 18.99 3.94 13.07
C LYS A 587 19.29 3.52 14.50
N GLY A 588 19.51 2.23 14.71
CA GLY A 588 20.03 1.66 15.94
C GLY A 588 20.32 0.17 15.76
N THR A 589 20.74 -0.49 16.82
CA THR A 589 20.89 -1.94 16.90
C THR A 589 19.88 -2.43 17.93
N GLY A 590 18.93 -3.28 17.55
CA GLY A 590 17.99 -3.86 18.48
C GLY A 590 18.67 -4.75 19.51
N ALA A 591 17.99 -5.02 20.62
CA ALA A 591 18.48 -5.92 21.66
C ALA A 591 18.54 -7.39 21.21
N ASP A 592 17.98 -7.69 20.03
CA ASP A 592 18.14 -8.93 19.27
C ASP A 592 19.38 -8.94 18.34
N GLY A 593 20.12 -7.82 18.27
CA GLY A 593 21.28 -7.64 17.40
C GLY A 593 20.95 -7.20 15.98
N GLU A 594 19.66 -7.04 15.63
CA GLU A 594 19.24 -6.64 14.31
C GLU A 594 19.41 -5.13 14.09
N ALA A 595 19.81 -4.74 12.87
CA ALA A 595 19.95 -3.34 12.53
C ALA A 595 18.55 -2.71 12.35
N ILE A 596 18.26 -1.67 13.12
CA ILE A 596 17.06 -0.86 13.00
C ILE A 596 17.37 0.31 12.08
N LYS A 597 16.51 0.57 11.09
CA LYS A 597 16.59 1.74 10.23
C LYS A 597 15.20 2.11 9.73
N HIS A 598 14.74 3.31 10.09
CA HIS A 598 13.47 3.87 9.63
C HIS A 598 13.69 5.27 9.08
N THR A 599 12.99 5.61 8.00
CA THR A 599 13.04 6.94 7.38
C THR A 599 11.64 7.53 7.34
N TYR A 600 11.47 8.64 8.04
CA TYR A 600 10.24 9.41 8.15
C TYR A 600 10.31 10.62 7.24
N SER A 601 9.17 11.05 6.70
CA SER A 601 9.09 12.13 5.71
C SER A 601 8.13 13.23 6.16
N TYR A 602 8.56 14.48 5.97
CA TYR A 602 7.89 15.68 6.43
C TYR A 602 7.91 16.72 5.32
N THR A 603 6.76 17.25 4.93
CA THR A 603 6.69 18.23 3.83
C THR A 603 6.74 19.64 4.39
N LYS A 604 7.69 20.46 3.93
CA LYS A 604 7.85 21.86 4.35
C LYS A 604 6.82 22.77 3.68
N TYR A 605 6.25 23.70 4.43
CA TYR A 605 5.41 24.79 3.92
C TYR A 605 6.04 26.15 4.26
N GLY A 606 5.91 27.16 3.38
CA GLY A 606 6.58 28.49 3.48
C GLY A 606 6.12 29.43 4.63
N ASP A 607 6.99 30.41 4.93
CA ASP A 607 7.42 31.16 6.16
C ASP A 607 6.46 31.95 7.14
N PRO A 608 6.96 32.49 8.31
CA PRO A 608 6.35 32.46 9.67
C PRO A 608 6.70 33.67 10.58
N THR A 609 6.09 34.83 10.46
CA THR A 609 6.49 35.96 11.33
C THR A 609 5.62 36.04 12.59
N TYR A 610 6.11 35.50 13.71
CA TYR A 610 5.63 35.84 15.06
C TYR A 610 6.81 35.86 16.05
N ASP A 611 7.24 37.07 16.44
CA ASP A 611 8.22 37.34 17.50
C ASP A 611 7.51 38.06 18.67
N PRO A 612 7.41 37.45 19.86
CA PRO A 612 6.69 38.02 21.00
C PRO A 612 7.44 39.15 21.74
N ASN A 613 8.63 39.58 21.31
CA ASN A 613 9.44 40.59 22.02
C ASN A 613 9.49 41.98 21.36
N ASP A 614 8.81 42.24 20.24
CA ASP A 614 8.90 43.53 19.52
C ASP A 614 7.69 44.47 19.67
N GLY A 615 6.62 44.02 20.35
CA GLY A 615 5.45 44.85 20.65
C GLY A 615 4.53 45.16 19.46
N THR A 616 4.53 44.36 18.39
CA THR A 616 3.57 44.50 17.28
C THR A 616 2.42 43.48 17.35
N GLU A 617 1.17 43.96 17.20
CA GLU A 617 -0.08 43.17 17.31
C GLU A 617 -0.49 42.47 15.98
N SER A 618 -1.18 41.32 16.12
CA SER A 618 -1.63 40.35 15.09
C SER A 618 -2.62 40.92 14.05
N PRO A 619 -2.66 40.43 12.78
CA PRO A 619 -3.65 40.88 11.81
C PRO A 619 -4.64 39.77 11.40
N CYS A 620 -5.69 39.59 12.18
CA CYS A 620 -6.99 39.85 11.58
C CYS A 620 -7.79 40.59 12.60
N ASP A 621 -8.02 41.88 12.36
CA ASP A 621 -9.01 42.54 13.17
C ASP A 621 -9.91 43.51 12.41
N LYS A 622 -11.00 43.71 13.12
CA LYS A 622 -12.32 44.14 12.74
C LYS A 622 -12.33 45.46 11.95
N ASP A 623 -12.59 45.47 10.68
CA ASP A 623 -13.02 44.36 9.85
C ASP A 623 -12.15 44.43 8.63
N CYS A 624 -10.98 43.79 8.63
CA CYS A 624 -9.97 43.59 7.56
C CYS A 624 -10.51 43.76 6.11
N GLN A 625 -11.78 43.41 5.91
CA GLN A 625 -12.67 43.78 4.82
C GLN A 625 -12.81 45.28 4.45
N ALA A 626 -12.70 46.26 5.35
CA ALA A 626 -12.91 47.69 5.10
C ALA A 626 -11.82 48.26 4.18
N TRP A 627 -10.64 47.65 4.22
CA TRP A 627 -9.49 48.03 3.44
C TRP A 627 -9.42 47.31 2.08
N PHE A 628 -9.82 46.03 1.99
CA PHE A 628 -10.00 45.36 0.68
C PHE A 628 -11.05 46.07 -0.18
N LYS A 629 -12.20 46.45 0.41
CA LYS A 629 -13.30 47.16 -0.28
C LYS A 629 -12.92 48.54 -0.84
N LYS A 630 -11.98 49.24 -0.19
CA LYS A 630 -11.50 50.56 -0.64
C LYS A 630 -10.64 50.46 -1.91
N ASN A 631 -10.08 49.28 -2.21
CA ASN A 631 -9.06 49.08 -3.24
C ASN A 631 -9.42 48.06 -4.33
N ASN A 632 -10.62 47.47 -4.29
CA ASN A 632 -11.18 46.63 -5.36
C ASN A 632 -10.34 45.40 -5.76
N LEU A 633 -9.68 44.79 -4.77
CA LEU A 633 -8.92 43.54 -4.89
C LEU A 633 -9.73 42.39 -4.23
N ASP A 634 -9.80 41.25 -4.92
CA ASP A 634 -10.64 40.11 -4.52
C ASP A 634 -9.97 39.30 -3.40
N PRO A 635 -10.59 39.19 -2.21
CA PRO A 635 -10.08 38.43 -1.08
C PRO A 635 -10.11 36.89 -1.26
N ASP A 636 -10.66 36.34 -2.35
CA ASP A 636 -10.86 34.89 -2.52
C ASP A 636 -9.79 34.14 -3.36
N CYS A 637 -8.65 34.75 -3.72
CA CYS A 637 -7.73 34.12 -4.69
C CYS A 637 -6.51 33.37 -4.15
N TYR A 638 -6.32 33.17 -2.85
CA TYR A 638 -5.42 32.10 -2.39
C TYR A 638 -5.64 31.76 -0.92
N ILE A 639 -6.51 30.79 -0.68
CA ILE A 639 -6.24 29.57 0.07
C ILE A 639 -7.53 28.74 -0.06
N ASN A 640 -7.34 27.49 -0.47
CA ASN A 640 -8.37 26.47 -0.61
C ASN A 640 -9.28 26.59 -1.86
N SER A 641 -8.71 26.21 -3.00
CA SER A 641 -9.44 25.57 -4.08
C SER A 641 -9.15 24.06 -4.04
N ARG A 642 -10.21 23.26 -3.94
CA ARG A 642 -10.47 22.12 -4.82
C ARG A 642 -9.24 21.24 -5.21
N GLU A 643 -9.20 19.99 -4.73
CA GLU A 643 -9.65 18.83 -5.52
C GLU A 643 -9.57 18.93 -7.06
N PRO A 644 -9.30 17.88 -7.90
CA PRO A 644 -9.18 16.45 -7.54
C PRO A 644 -8.37 15.49 -8.51
N CYS A 645 -8.28 14.19 -8.13
CA CYS A 645 -8.54 12.94 -8.92
C CYS A 645 -7.62 12.46 -10.12
N HIS A 646 -7.27 11.15 -10.31
CA HIS A 646 -8.08 10.02 -10.89
C HIS A 646 -7.33 8.62 -11.05
N TRP A 647 -8.05 7.57 -11.57
CA TRP A 647 -8.05 6.05 -11.40
C TRP A 647 -7.54 5.08 -12.52
N ARG A 648 -7.55 3.71 -12.27
CA ARG A 648 -7.92 2.29 -12.82
C ARG A 648 -8.06 1.66 -14.27
N ASN A 649 -7.65 0.37 -14.44
CA ASN A 649 -7.90 -0.70 -15.49
C ASN A 649 -7.96 -0.40 -17.01
N VAL A 650 -7.39 -1.30 -17.82
CA VAL A 650 -6.83 -0.95 -19.12
C VAL A 650 -6.62 -2.06 -20.17
N ASN A 651 -6.82 -1.68 -21.43
CA ASN A 651 -6.44 -2.40 -22.64
C ASN A 651 -4.93 -2.28 -22.92
N VAL A 652 -4.14 -3.36 -22.85
CA VAL A 652 -2.68 -3.29 -23.07
C VAL A 652 -2.39 -2.99 -24.54
N THR A 653 -1.94 -1.78 -24.82
CA THR A 653 -1.58 -1.32 -26.17
C THR A 653 -0.11 -1.58 -26.51
N GLY A 654 0.70 -2.02 -25.54
CA GLY A 654 2.04 -2.55 -25.75
C GLY A 654 2.69 -2.98 -24.44
N ILE A 655 3.46 -4.06 -24.47
CA ILE A 655 4.31 -4.48 -23.34
C ILE A 655 5.77 -4.33 -23.74
N LYS A 656 6.61 -4.02 -22.77
CA LYS A 656 8.04 -4.02 -22.94
C LYS A 656 8.74 -4.61 -21.73
N VAL A 657 9.56 -5.61 -21.96
CA VAL A 657 10.41 -6.18 -20.91
C VAL A 657 11.73 -5.43 -20.88
N SER A 658 12.07 -4.90 -19.71
CA SER A 658 13.27 -4.12 -19.44
C SER A 658 13.93 -4.62 -18.15
N GLY A 659 15.26 -4.55 -18.10
CA GLY A 659 16.02 -5.03 -16.96
C GLY A 659 17.38 -5.57 -17.38
N PRO A 660 18.18 -6.12 -16.45
CA PRO A 660 19.53 -6.57 -16.74
C PRO A 660 19.52 -7.70 -17.77
N THR A 661 20.28 -7.53 -18.85
CA THR A 661 20.45 -8.57 -19.89
C THR A 661 21.70 -9.42 -19.67
N SER A 662 22.38 -9.25 -18.54
CA SER A 662 23.46 -10.13 -18.09
C SER A 662 23.56 -10.14 -16.57
N MET A 663 24.09 -11.24 -16.03
CA MET A 663 24.37 -11.43 -14.60
C MET A 663 25.56 -12.36 -14.39
N ASP A 664 26.31 -12.19 -13.31
CA ASP A 664 27.49 -13.01 -13.01
C ASP A 664 27.31 -13.79 -11.69
N LEU A 665 27.42 -15.12 -11.75
CA LEU A 665 27.17 -16.01 -10.62
C LEU A 665 28.19 -15.88 -9.48
N GLY A 666 29.37 -15.33 -9.75
CA GLY A 666 30.39 -15.07 -8.74
C GLY A 666 30.06 -13.87 -7.84
N SER A 667 29.22 -12.94 -8.30
CA SER A 667 28.87 -11.72 -7.54
C SER A 667 27.38 -11.60 -7.21
N THR A 668 26.49 -12.07 -8.10
CA THR A 668 25.05 -11.85 -7.98
C THR A 668 24.28 -13.04 -8.53
N GLN A 669 23.62 -13.81 -7.66
CA GLN A 669 22.97 -15.07 -8.05
C GLN A 669 21.55 -14.91 -8.62
N SER A 670 20.99 -13.69 -8.65
CA SER A 670 19.70 -13.39 -9.29
C SER A 670 19.56 -11.91 -9.69
N VAL A 671 18.77 -11.60 -10.72
CA VAL A 671 18.50 -10.22 -11.19
C VAL A 671 17.00 -9.97 -11.39
N GLN A 672 16.53 -8.74 -11.18
CA GLN A 672 15.11 -8.38 -11.35
C GLN A 672 14.84 -7.79 -12.73
N LEU A 673 13.86 -8.35 -13.44
CA LEU A 673 13.30 -7.77 -14.65
C LEU A 673 11.98 -7.04 -14.34
N LYS A 674 11.66 -6.09 -15.20
CA LYS A 674 10.47 -5.25 -15.15
C LYS A 674 9.73 -5.35 -16.48
N ALA A 675 8.40 -5.39 -16.44
CA ALA A 675 7.57 -5.28 -17.63
C ALA A 675 6.82 -3.95 -17.59
N ASP A 676 7.15 -3.06 -18.51
CA ASP A 676 6.47 -1.79 -18.69
C ASP A 676 5.30 -1.99 -19.67
N VAL A 677 4.09 -1.91 -19.13
CA VAL A 677 2.86 -2.18 -19.87
C VAL A 677 2.15 -0.86 -20.17
N THR A 678 2.09 -0.51 -21.45
CA THR A 678 1.29 0.61 -21.97
C THR A 678 -0.10 0.17 -22.29
N THR A 679 -1.04 1.08 -22.03
CA THR A 679 -2.42 0.70 -21.85
C THR A 679 -3.45 1.76 -22.30
N ASN A 680 -4.72 1.41 -22.52
CA ASN A 680 -5.83 2.30 -22.88
C ASN A 680 -7.11 1.99 -22.06
N PRO A 681 -7.65 2.94 -21.26
CA PRO A 681 -7.22 4.34 -21.14
C PRO A 681 -5.84 4.48 -20.50
N ALA A 682 -4.96 5.37 -20.98
CA ALA A 682 -3.56 5.42 -20.52
C ALA A 682 -3.41 5.69 -19.01
N GLY A 683 -2.41 5.04 -18.38
CA GLY A 683 -2.03 5.26 -16.97
C GLY A 683 -2.62 4.26 -15.97
N LYS A 684 -3.08 3.10 -16.42
CA LYS A 684 -3.60 2.05 -15.53
C LYS A 684 -2.75 0.77 -15.58
N ARG A 685 -2.88 -0.10 -14.58
CA ARG A 685 -2.06 -1.32 -14.36
C ARG A 685 -2.68 -2.55 -15.05
N ALA A 686 -1.83 -3.45 -15.58
CA ALA A 686 -2.23 -4.70 -16.26
C ALA A 686 -1.35 -5.89 -15.82
N ASN A 687 -1.94 -7.08 -15.67
CA ASN A 687 -1.27 -8.28 -15.13
C ASN A 687 -0.21 -8.87 -16.07
N VAL A 688 0.93 -9.32 -15.52
CA VAL A 688 2.11 -9.80 -16.26
C VAL A 688 2.59 -11.16 -15.74
N THR A 689 2.91 -12.10 -16.65
CA THR A 689 3.46 -13.44 -16.35
C THR A 689 4.81 -13.68 -16.99
N TRP A 690 5.73 -14.37 -16.30
CA TRP A 690 7.14 -14.51 -16.70
C TRP A 690 7.56 -15.97 -16.91
N THR A 691 8.38 -16.25 -17.93
CA THR A 691 8.88 -17.60 -18.25
C THR A 691 10.33 -17.59 -18.72
N SER A 692 11.06 -18.68 -18.47
CA SER A 692 12.45 -18.87 -18.90
C SER A 692 12.56 -19.93 -20.00
N SER A 693 13.34 -19.65 -21.04
CA SER A 693 13.50 -20.56 -22.17
C SER A 693 14.40 -21.76 -21.89
N ASP A 694 15.23 -21.72 -20.83
CA ASP A 694 16.08 -22.82 -20.37
C ASP A 694 16.32 -22.69 -18.86
N THR A 695 15.48 -23.37 -18.10
CA THR A 695 15.49 -23.36 -16.64
C THR A 695 16.71 -24.04 -16.03
N SER A 696 17.50 -24.79 -16.81
CA SER A 696 18.79 -25.34 -16.36
C SER A 696 19.90 -24.29 -16.36
N VAL A 697 19.72 -23.19 -17.09
CA VAL A 697 20.63 -22.03 -17.13
C VAL A 697 20.16 -20.96 -16.13
N ALA A 698 18.87 -20.63 -16.13
CA ALA A 698 18.27 -19.73 -15.15
C ALA A 698 16.76 -19.90 -15.03
N THR A 699 16.22 -19.76 -13.82
CA THR A 699 14.77 -19.76 -13.55
C THR A 699 14.25 -18.34 -13.37
N VAL A 700 12.98 -18.06 -13.63
CA VAL A 700 12.35 -16.75 -13.39
C VAL A 700 11.07 -16.90 -12.59
N ASP A 701 10.87 -16.04 -11.60
CA ASP A 701 9.66 -16.03 -10.79
C ASP A 701 8.59 -15.04 -11.30
N SER A 702 7.41 -15.08 -10.69
CA SER A 702 6.24 -14.30 -11.10
C SER A 702 6.41 -12.78 -10.99
N THR A 703 7.39 -12.29 -10.23
CA THR A 703 7.69 -10.85 -10.11
C THR A 703 8.64 -10.35 -11.19
N GLY A 704 9.22 -11.28 -11.97
CA GLY A 704 10.28 -11.02 -12.93
C GLY A 704 11.69 -11.25 -12.38
N LYS A 705 11.87 -11.88 -11.22
CA LYS A 705 13.21 -12.16 -10.67
C LYS A 705 13.81 -13.41 -11.28
N VAL A 706 14.96 -13.29 -11.93
CA VAL A 706 15.66 -14.35 -12.65
C VAL A 706 16.86 -14.83 -11.84
N SER A 707 16.88 -16.10 -11.42
CA SER A 707 17.97 -16.74 -10.67
C SER A 707 18.84 -17.59 -11.57
N GLY A 708 20.14 -17.32 -11.57
CA GLY A 708 21.11 -17.99 -12.44
C GLY A 708 21.67 -19.27 -11.82
N LEU A 709 21.77 -20.33 -12.61
CA LEU A 709 22.20 -21.65 -12.14
C LEU A 709 23.53 -22.09 -12.76
N LYS A 710 23.79 -21.74 -14.01
CA LYS A 710 25.07 -21.96 -14.71
C LYS A 710 25.30 -20.89 -15.77
N ALA A 711 26.55 -20.68 -16.15
CA ALA A 711 26.87 -19.77 -17.25
C ALA A 711 26.22 -20.26 -18.56
N GLY A 712 25.60 -19.33 -19.28
CA GLY A 712 24.76 -19.64 -20.44
C GLY A 712 23.91 -18.44 -20.83
N THR A 713 23.18 -18.53 -21.93
CA THR A 713 22.29 -17.45 -22.36
C THR A 713 20.86 -17.97 -22.41
N VAL A 714 19.94 -17.28 -21.74
CA VAL A 714 18.55 -17.72 -21.58
C VAL A 714 17.58 -16.56 -21.86
N LYS A 715 16.46 -16.85 -22.52
CA LYS A 715 15.46 -15.86 -22.88
C LYS A 715 14.32 -15.87 -21.87
N ILE A 716 14.07 -14.72 -21.26
CA ILE A 716 13.05 -14.52 -20.25
C ILE A 716 11.91 -13.68 -20.83
N THR A 717 10.69 -14.21 -20.82
CA THR A 717 9.54 -13.63 -21.53
C THR A 717 8.46 -13.21 -20.55
N ALA A 718 8.02 -11.96 -20.62
CA ALA A 718 6.87 -11.45 -19.88
C ALA A 718 5.66 -11.29 -20.82
N THR A 719 4.48 -11.67 -20.35
CA THR A 719 3.24 -11.62 -21.13
C THR A 719 2.17 -10.91 -20.31
N ALA A 720 1.52 -9.88 -20.86
CA ALA A 720 0.59 -9.04 -20.13
C ALA A 720 -0.68 -8.67 -20.88
N GLY A 721 -1.72 -8.38 -20.09
CA GLY A 721 -3.02 -7.96 -20.60
C GLY A 721 -3.82 -9.09 -21.21
N THR A 722 -5.13 -8.84 -21.35
CA THR A 722 -6.08 -9.82 -21.89
C THR A 722 -5.87 -10.12 -23.37
N ASN A 723 -5.07 -9.31 -24.08
CA ASN A 723 -4.64 -9.56 -25.45
C ASN A 723 -3.29 -10.31 -25.55
N GLN A 724 -2.76 -10.80 -24.42
CA GLN A 724 -1.54 -11.61 -24.32
C GLN A 724 -0.36 -11.03 -25.09
N GLN A 725 -0.20 -9.70 -25.03
CA GLN A 725 0.97 -9.03 -25.57
C GLN A 725 2.17 -9.51 -24.75
N SER A 726 3.18 -10.04 -25.42
CA SER A 726 4.42 -10.49 -24.79
C SER A 726 5.61 -9.72 -25.32
N ASP A 727 6.57 -9.49 -24.44
CA ASP A 727 7.91 -9.06 -24.81
C ASP A 727 8.91 -9.88 -24.02
N SER A 728 10.12 -9.98 -24.51
CA SER A 728 11.09 -10.93 -23.98
C SER A 728 12.49 -10.38 -24.07
N ILE A 729 13.29 -10.70 -23.07
CA ILE A 729 14.66 -10.22 -22.96
C ILE A 729 15.59 -11.41 -22.78
N THR A 730 16.71 -11.39 -23.48
CA THR A 730 17.71 -12.45 -23.37
C THR A 730 18.74 -12.05 -22.34
N ILE A 731 18.95 -12.91 -21.33
CA ILE A 731 19.94 -12.72 -20.27
C ILE A 731 21.13 -13.64 -20.52
N LYS A 732 22.33 -13.08 -20.56
CA LYS A 732 23.60 -13.80 -20.60
C LYS A 732 24.19 -13.93 -19.19
N ILE A 733 24.26 -15.16 -18.69
CA ILE A 733 24.79 -15.51 -17.39
C ILE A 733 26.26 -15.93 -17.54
N THR A 734 27.13 -15.34 -16.73
CA THR A 734 28.58 -15.59 -16.69
C THR A 734 29.04 -15.97 -15.29
N GLY A 735 30.31 -16.37 -15.13
CA GLY A 735 30.86 -16.79 -13.84
C GLY A 735 30.47 -18.22 -13.41
N VAL A 736 31.05 -18.69 -12.31
CA VAL A 736 30.85 -20.03 -11.75
C VAL A 736 30.36 -19.94 -10.31
N LYS A 737 29.40 -20.80 -9.96
CA LYS A 737 28.90 -20.96 -8.58
C LYS A 737 30.04 -21.55 -7.72
N PRO A 738 30.41 -20.98 -6.56
CA PRO A 738 31.54 -21.48 -5.76
C PRO A 738 31.30 -22.88 -5.15
N GLU A 739 32.29 -23.79 -5.23
CA GLU A 739 32.26 -25.14 -4.62
C GLU A 739 32.95 -25.20 -3.24
N LEU A 740 32.47 -26.10 -2.36
CA LEU A 740 33.11 -26.48 -1.09
C LEU A 740 34.12 -27.63 -1.33
N SER A 741 35.43 -27.37 -1.21
CA SER A 741 36.47 -28.40 -1.25
C SER A 741 37.22 -28.49 0.08
N ASN A 742 37.18 -29.67 0.70
CA ASN A 742 37.94 -29.97 1.91
C ASN A 742 39.38 -30.38 1.52
N VAL A 743 40.39 -29.73 2.12
CA VAL A 743 41.81 -30.02 1.83
C VAL A 743 42.58 -30.10 3.15
N ILE A 744 43.38 -31.15 3.31
CA ILE A 744 44.19 -31.37 4.51
C ILE A 744 45.66 -31.18 4.15
N TYR A 745 46.34 -30.33 4.91
CA TYR A 745 47.78 -30.17 4.94
C TYR A 745 48.36 -30.84 6.19
N ALA A 746 49.59 -31.35 6.11
CA ALA A 746 50.25 -32.00 7.23
C ALA A 746 51.77 -31.82 7.18
N THR A 747 52.37 -31.53 8.34
CA THR A 747 53.81 -31.66 8.55
C THR A 747 54.12 -33.12 8.90
N LYS A 748 55.05 -33.74 8.17
CA LYS A 748 55.42 -35.14 8.44
C LYS A 748 56.22 -35.23 9.76
N PRO A 749 55.81 -36.06 10.74
CA PRO A 749 56.53 -36.22 11.99
C PRO A 749 57.95 -36.78 11.78
N ALA A 750 58.89 -36.43 12.67
CA ALA A 750 60.24 -36.97 12.66
C ALA A 750 60.20 -38.49 12.89
N GLY A 751 60.87 -39.26 12.02
CA GLY A 751 60.88 -40.73 12.07
C GLY A 751 59.75 -41.43 11.31
N TRP A 752 58.82 -40.69 10.68
CA TRP A 752 57.85 -41.28 9.76
C TRP A 752 58.40 -41.31 8.34
N ASP A 753 58.37 -42.47 7.68
CA ASP A 753 58.78 -42.59 6.27
C ASP A 753 57.78 -41.91 5.34
N LYS A 754 56.48 -42.19 5.56
CA LYS A 754 55.33 -41.64 4.84
C LYS A 754 54.27 -41.15 5.83
N VAL A 755 53.39 -40.26 5.38
CA VAL A 755 52.19 -39.85 6.12
C VAL A 755 50.95 -40.20 5.29
N TYR A 756 50.00 -40.87 5.92
CA TYR A 756 48.72 -41.25 5.35
C TYR A 756 47.60 -40.51 6.10
N ALA A 757 46.52 -40.19 5.38
CA ALA A 757 45.28 -39.66 5.93
C ALA A 757 44.14 -40.67 5.71
N TYR A 758 43.59 -41.19 6.79
CA TYR A 758 42.34 -41.97 6.78
C TYR A 758 41.20 -41.03 7.15
N VAL A 759 40.31 -40.75 6.19
CA VAL A 759 39.22 -39.78 6.32
C VAL A 759 37.88 -40.49 6.23
N TYR A 760 36.97 -40.16 7.13
CA TYR A 760 35.62 -40.70 7.16
C TYR A 760 34.60 -39.65 7.58
N ASN A 761 33.34 -39.87 7.21
CA ASN A 761 32.22 -39.02 7.58
C ASN A 761 31.30 -39.81 8.53
N ASP A 762 31.10 -39.30 9.74
CA ASP A 762 30.31 -39.94 10.81
C ASP A 762 28.84 -40.12 10.41
N THR A 763 28.32 -39.20 9.60
CA THR A 763 26.92 -39.14 9.18
C THR A 763 26.62 -40.14 8.07
N THR A 764 27.52 -40.26 7.09
CA THR A 764 27.28 -41.08 5.90
C THR A 764 27.89 -42.47 5.97
N SER A 765 28.71 -42.75 7.01
CA SER A 765 29.49 -43.99 7.15
C SER A 765 30.42 -44.26 5.96
N LYS A 766 30.70 -43.26 5.11
CA LYS A 766 31.65 -43.35 3.99
C LYS A 766 33.05 -42.96 4.44
N ASN A 767 34.06 -43.56 3.80
CA ASN A 767 35.46 -43.26 4.04
C ASN A 767 36.27 -43.25 2.74
N ASN A 768 37.51 -42.78 2.83
CA ASN A 768 38.40 -42.60 1.69
C ASN A 768 39.22 -43.83 1.30
N GLY A 769 39.04 -45.00 1.93
CA GLY A 769 39.75 -46.23 1.59
C GLY A 769 39.89 -47.22 2.75
N LYS A 770 40.65 -48.30 2.55
CA LYS A 770 41.00 -49.26 3.62
C LYS A 770 42.11 -48.67 4.51
N TRP A 771 42.13 -49.04 5.79
CA TRP A 771 43.25 -48.73 6.70
C TRP A 771 44.59 -49.15 6.07
N PRO A 772 45.65 -48.31 6.06
CA PRO A 772 45.84 -47.05 6.81
C PRO A 772 45.37 -45.75 6.13
N GLY A 773 44.50 -45.81 5.11
CA GLY A 773 44.03 -44.63 4.36
C GLY A 773 44.91 -44.32 3.14
N VAL A 774 44.85 -43.07 2.66
CA VAL A 774 45.54 -42.65 1.43
C VAL A 774 46.84 -41.92 1.78
N ALA A 775 47.93 -42.25 1.09
CA ALA A 775 49.21 -41.57 1.25
C ALA A 775 49.07 -40.10 0.81
N MET A 776 49.47 -39.17 1.67
CA MET A 776 49.47 -37.74 1.31
C MET A 776 50.64 -37.43 0.37
N THR A 777 50.47 -36.43 -0.49
CA THR A 777 51.48 -36.03 -1.48
C THR A 777 52.30 -34.87 -0.95
N GLN A 778 53.63 -34.97 -0.98
CA GLN A 778 54.50 -33.86 -0.59
C GLN A 778 54.48 -32.75 -1.66
N LEU A 779 54.25 -31.51 -1.23
CA LEU A 779 54.36 -30.35 -2.10
C LEU A 779 55.82 -30.13 -2.51
N THR A 780 56.07 -30.06 -3.81
CA THR A 780 57.41 -29.81 -4.39
C THR A 780 57.71 -28.32 -4.58
N ALA A 781 56.70 -27.46 -4.42
CA ALA A 781 56.78 -26.01 -4.46
C ALA A 781 55.74 -25.42 -3.49
N ASP A 782 55.92 -24.17 -3.09
CA ASP A 782 54.89 -23.44 -2.33
C ASP A 782 53.58 -23.44 -3.14
N ASP A 783 52.47 -23.82 -2.51
CA ASP A 783 51.14 -23.50 -3.02
C ASP A 783 50.61 -22.26 -2.28
N SER A 784 49.43 -21.78 -2.66
CA SER A 784 48.84 -20.59 -2.01
C SER A 784 48.58 -20.79 -0.52
N CYS A 785 48.57 -22.02 0.00
CA CYS A 785 48.12 -22.37 1.34
C CYS A 785 49.24 -22.91 2.24
N ALA A 786 50.29 -23.49 1.68
CA ALA A 786 51.39 -24.14 2.40
C ALA A 786 52.71 -24.10 1.63
N LYS A 787 53.82 -24.15 2.37
CA LYS A 787 55.18 -24.14 1.81
C LYS A 787 55.57 -25.48 1.18
N ALA A 788 56.52 -25.44 0.26
CA ALA A 788 57.19 -26.63 -0.27
C ALA A 788 57.71 -27.50 0.88
N GLY A 789 57.49 -28.80 0.80
CA GLY A 789 57.84 -29.78 1.83
C GLY A 789 56.66 -30.21 2.72
N THR A 790 55.56 -29.46 2.78
CA THR A 790 54.31 -29.85 3.46
C THR A 790 53.57 -30.93 2.67
N TYR A 791 52.89 -31.85 3.34
CA TYR A 791 52.10 -32.92 2.70
C TYR A 791 50.64 -32.47 2.53
N LYS A 792 50.03 -32.78 1.39
CA LYS A 792 48.68 -32.39 1.01
C LYS A 792 47.82 -33.61 0.66
N TYR A 793 46.56 -33.56 1.05
CA TYR A 793 45.52 -34.49 0.61
C TYR A 793 44.23 -33.73 0.30
N GLU A 794 43.70 -33.93 -0.91
CA GLU A 794 42.39 -33.41 -1.31
C GLU A 794 41.34 -34.46 -0.95
N VAL A 795 40.40 -34.05 -0.10
CA VAL A 795 39.40 -34.97 0.45
C VAL A 795 38.28 -35.12 -0.59
N PRO A 796 37.96 -36.35 -1.04
CA PRO A 796 36.82 -36.56 -1.93
C PRO A 796 35.52 -36.22 -1.20
N ASP A 797 34.46 -35.88 -1.94
CA ASP A 797 33.14 -35.67 -1.35
C ASP A 797 32.58 -36.99 -0.77
N LEU A 798 32.44 -37.03 0.55
CA LEU A 798 31.85 -38.14 1.30
C LEU A 798 30.40 -37.86 1.71
N GLY A 799 29.80 -36.77 1.22
CA GLY A 799 28.46 -36.28 1.53
C GLY A 799 28.42 -35.21 2.63
N GLU A 800 27.24 -34.66 2.89
CA GLU A 800 27.00 -33.69 3.97
C GLU A 800 27.17 -34.36 5.35
N GLY A 801 27.77 -33.65 6.32
CA GLY A 801 27.97 -34.17 7.68
C GLY A 801 29.37 -33.89 8.25
N THR A 802 29.67 -34.52 9.38
CA THR A 802 30.92 -34.31 10.13
C THR A 802 32.06 -35.17 9.59
N TYR A 803 33.14 -34.52 9.12
CA TYR A 803 34.35 -35.18 8.62
C TYR A 803 35.40 -35.35 9.72
N ARG A 804 36.04 -36.51 9.74
CA ARG A 804 37.14 -36.85 10.67
C ARG A 804 38.35 -37.42 9.93
N VAL A 805 39.54 -37.12 10.44
CA VAL A 805 40.82 -37.63 9.91
C VAL A 805 41.67 -38.30 10.99
N ILE A 806 42.31 -39.42 10.62
CA ILE A 806 43.39 -40.06 11.39
C ILE A 806 44.66 -40.03 10.55
N PHE A 807 45.76 -39.53 11.13
CA PHE A 807 47.07 -39.51 10.49
C PHE A 807 47.91 -40.71 10.95
N THR A 808 48.58 -41.40 10.03
CA THR A 808 49.40 -42.58 10.36
C THR A 808 50.62 -42.74 9.45
N ASN A 809 51.66 -43.43 9.93
CA ASN A 809 52.83 -43.81 9.13
C ASN A 809 52.62 -45.08 8.29
N GLY A 810 51.48 -45.77 8.48
CA GLY A 810 51.17 -47.03 7.79
C GLY A 810 51.85 -48.27 8.37
N SER A 811 52.70 -48.13 9.40
CA SER A 811 53.41 -49.24 10.07
C SER A 811 53.13 -49.34 11.58
N GLY A 812 52.16 -48.57 12.10
CA GLY A 812 51.59 -48.74 13.44
C GLY A 812 51.55 -47.47 14.30
N SER A 813 52.28 -46.42 13.94
CA SER A 813 52.17 -45.11 14.61
C SER A 813 51.01 -44.31 14.02
N GLN A 814 50.16 -43.74 14.88
CA GLN A 814 48.99 -42.95 14.48
C GLN A 814 48.67 -41.84 15.48
N THR A 815 48.06 -40.79 14.97
CA THR A 815 47.46 -39.70 15.73
C THR A 815 46.07 -39.42 15.16
N PRO A 816 45.00 -39.46 15.96
CA PRO A 816 44.95 -39.83 17.39
C PRO A 816 45.37 -41.29 17.65
N GLY A 817 45.64 -41.64 18.92
CA GLY A 817 46.12 -42.98 19.29
C GLY A 817 45.12 -44.10 18.97
N ALA A 818 45.57 -45.35 19.01
CA ALA A 818 44.70 -46.50 18.71
C ALA A 818 43.40 -46.48 19.53
N SER A 819 42.27 -46.76 18.87
CA SER A 819 40.91 -46.74 19.44
C SER A 819 40.39 -45.36 19.88
N GLN A 820 41.03 -44.25 19.46
CA GLN A 820 40.49 -42.90 19.60
C GLN A 820 39.77 -42.45 18.33
N PRO A 821 38.72 -41.62 18.43
CA PRO A 821 38.05 -41.05 17.25
C PRO A 821 39.00 -40.14 16.47
N GLY A 822 38.81 -40.06 15.14
CA GLY A 822 39.56 -39.15 14.29
C GLY A 822 39.30 -37.67 14.62
N ILE A 823 40.26 -36.82 14.25
CA ILE A 823 40.21 -35.37 14.46
C ILE A 823 39.16 -34.77 13.52
N GLU A 824 38.21 -34.04 14.07
CA GLU A 824 37.17 -33.36 13.31
C GLU A 824 37.72 -32.17 12.52
N PHE A 825 37.25 -31.97 11.27
CA PHE A 825 37.68 -30.85 10.43
C PHE A 825 36.62 -30.41 9.42
N SER A 826 36.75 -29.17 8.94
CA SER A 826 35.95 -28.59 7.86
C SER A 826 36.78 -27.57 7.08
N GLY A 827 36.62 -27.53 5.75
CA GLY A 827 37.35 -26.64 4.85
C GLY A 827 38.82 -27.04 4.68
N LYS A 828 39.69 -26.04 4.57
CA LYS A 828 41.14 -26.24 4.44
C LYS A 828 41.81 -26.18 5.80
N VAL A 829 42.50 -27.25 6.19
CA VAL A 829 43.10 -27.39 7.52
C VAL A 829 44.54 -27.90 7.43
N SER A 830 45.35 -27.66 8.46
CA SER A 830 46.73 -28.13 8.58
C SER A 830 46.94 -28.83 9.92
N TRP A 831 47.65 -29.95 9.87
CA TRP A 831 48.14 -30.68 11.03
C TRP A 831 49.64 -30.46 11.19
N ASP A 832 50.09 -30.15 12.41
CA ASP A 832 51.49 -29.84 12.70
C ASP A 832 52.41 -31.07 12.87
N GLY A 833 51.84 -32.28 12.79
CA GLY A 833 52.57 -33.54 12.96
C GLY A 833 52.59 -34.08 14.41
N THR A 834 52.08 -33.32 15.38
CA THR A 834 52.18 -33.70 16.80
C THR A 834 50.88 -33.49 17.59
N SER A 835 50.03 -32.56 17.18
CA SER A 835 48.84 -32.12 17.91
C SER A 835 47.66 -33.08 17.76
N ALA A 836 46.77 -33.11 18.75
CA ALA A 836 45.50 -33.85 18.70
C ALA A 836 44.36 -33.07 17.98
N ALA A 837 44.70 -31.98 17.29
CA ALA A 837 43.77 -31.11 16.57
C ALA A 837 44.40 -30.63 15.25
N VAL A 838 43.57 -30.14 14.33
CA VAL A 838 43.99 -29.45 13.10
C VAL A 838 43.57 -27.98 13.14
N SER A 839 44.35 -27.13 12.48
CA SER A 839 44.11 -25.68 12.44
C SER A 839 43.64 -25.26 11.06
N ALA A 840 42.71 -24.30 10.97
CA ALA A 840 42.29 -23.73 9.68
C ALA A 840 43.49 -23.08 8.94
N VAL A 841 43.54 -23.27 7.62
CA VAL A 841 44.60 -22.73 6.75
C VAL A 841 44.05 -21.55 5.95
N ASN A 842 44.71 -20.40 6.10
CA ASN A 842 44.45 -19.22 5.27
C ASN A 842 45.41 -19.21 4.07
N CYS A 843 44.86 -19.35 2.87
CA CYS A 843 45.65 -19.36 1.65
C CYS A 843 45.94 -17.94 1.14
N ASN A 844 47.21 -17.60 0.98
CA ASN A 844 47.70 -16.41 0.27
C ASN A 844 47.71 -16.64 -1.26
N THR A 845 46.69 -16.17 -1.95
CA THR A 845 46.69 -16.01 -3.40
C THR A 845 47.04 -14.57 -3.79
N PRO A 846 47.83 -14.30 -4.84
CA PRO A 846 47.98 -12.96 -5.39
C PRO A 846 46.61 -12.38 -5.77
N GLN A 847 46.27 -11.22 -5.22
CA GLN A 847 44.97 -10.59 -5.42
C GLN A 847 44.85 -10.04 -6.86
N PRO A 848 43.79 -10.38 -7.62
CA PRO A 848 43.53 -9.76 -8.91
C PRO A 848 43.31 -8.25 -8.71
N VAL A 849 43.96 -7.40 -9.51
CA VAL A 849 43.68 -5.96 -9.51
C VAL A 849 42.26 -5.76 -10.05
N PRO A 850 41.29 -5.35 -9.20
CA PRO A 850 39.90 -5.29 -9.60
C PRO A 850 39.61 -4.04 -10.41
N VAL A 851 38.57 -4.09 -11.25
CA VAL A 851 38.05 -2.89 -11.92
C VAL A 851 37.47 -1.96 -10.85
N SER A 852 38.00 -0.74 -10.77
CA SER A 852 37.51 0.29 -9.85
C SER A 852 36.33 1.06 -10.44
N SER A 853 36.36 1.37 -11.75
CA SER A 853 35.29 2.09 -12.44
C SER A 853 35.23 1.86 -13.95
N VAL A 854 34.07 2.15 -14.54
CA VAL A 854 33.83 2.20 -15.99
C VAL A 854 33.22 3.56 -16.31
N SER A 855 33.54 4.16 -17.46
CA SER A 855 32.90 5.37 -17.97
C SER A 855 32.53 5.24 -19.45
N ILE A 856 31.50 5.96 -19.91
CA ILE A 856 31.05 5.96 -21.32
C ILE A 856 31.24 7.35 -21.92
N SER A 857 31.74 7.40 -23.16
CA SER A 857 31.82 8.60 -23.99
C SER A 857 31.32 8.33 -25.43
N GLY A 858 30.97 9.38 -26.16
CA GLY A 858 30.51 9.28 -27.54
C GLY A 858 29.95 10.60 -28.08
N SER A 859 29.83 10.71 -29.40
CA SER A 859 29.32 11.92 -30.05
C SER A 859 27.86 12.21 -29.63
N GLY A 860 27.59 13.42 -29.15
CA GLY A 860 26.26 13.83 -28.67
C GLY A 860 25.92 13.38 -27.24
N VAL A 861 26.82 12.66 -26.56
CA VAL A 861 26.65 12.31 -25.14
C VAL A 861 27.06 13.51 -24.28
N SER A 862 26.13 14.04 -23.50
CA SER A 862 26.38 15.10 -22.52
C SER A 862 25.62 14.80 -21.23
N ASN A 863 26.30 14.92 -20.08
CA ASN A 863 25.75 14.61 -18.75
C ASN A 863 25.02 13.25 -18.69
N GLY A 864 25.59 12.23 -19.34
CA GLY A 864 25.03 10.88 -19.38
C GLY A 864 23.75 10.75 -20.20
N LYS A 865 23.46 11.70 -21.12
CA LYS A 865 22.28 11.68 -22.00
C LYS A 865 22.65 11.83 -23.45
N LEU A 866 21.84 11.24 -24.33
CA LEU A 866 22.00 11.25 -25.78
C LEU A 866 20.63 11.30 -26.45
N SER A 867 20.40 12.20 -27.41
CA SER A 867 19.09 12.33 -28.08
C SER A 867 19.20 11.97 -29.56
N LEU A 868 18.31 11.11 -30.04
CA LEU A 868 18.25 10.63 -31.42
C LEU A 868 16.83 10.73 -31.99
N LYS A 869 16.70 10.73 -33.32
CA LYS A 869 15.40 10.55 -33.99
C LYS A 869 15.24 9.10 -34.40
N SER A 870 13.99 8.60 -34.43
CA SER A 870 13.71 7.24 -34.89
C SER A 870 14.34 6.99 -36.27
N GLY A 871 15.15 5.93 -36.39
CA GLY A 871 15.92 5.55 -37.59
C GLY A 871 17.41 5.93 -37.59
N ALA A 872 17.90 6.74 -36.64
CA ALA A 872 19.32 7.17 -36.58
C ALA A 872 20.23 6.21 -35.78
N SER A 873 21.56 6.27 -35.94
CA SER A 873 22.51 5.45 -35.14
C SER A 873 23.82 6.18 -34.81
N VAL A 874 24.48 5.82 -33.69
CA VAL A 874 25.73 6.44 -33.17
C VAL A 874 26.61 5.42 -32.43
N GLN A 875 27.94 5.59 -32.44
CA GLN A 875 28.90 4.73 -31.72
C GLN A 875 29.32 5.33 -30.38
N LEU A 876 29.27 4.53 -29.31
CA LEU A 876 29.76 4.85 -27.97
C LEU A 876 31.04 4.04 -27.65
N THR A 877 31.85 4.57 -26.74
CA THR A 877 33.11 3.96 -26.24
C THR A 877 33.05 3.86 -24.72
N ALA A 878 33.58 2.77 -24.15
CA ALA A 878 33.68 2.56 -22.71
C ALA A 878 35.14 2.44 -22.27
N THR A 879 35.48 3.09 -21.17
CA THR A 879 36.84 3.12 -20.60
C THR A 879 36.83 2.46 -19.22
N VAL A 880 37.73 1.49 -18.99
CA VAL A 880 37.85 0.70 -17.74
C VAL A 880 39.07 1.16 -16.93
N ASN A 881 38.90 1.42 -15.63
CA ASN A 881 39.96 1.84 -14.71
C ASN A 881 40.08 0.90 -13.50
N PRO A 882 41.28 0.77 -12.88
CA PRO A 882 42.54 1.29 -13.38
C PRO A 882 42.95 0.59 -14.68
N SER A 883 43.82 1.23 -15.48
CA SER A 883 44.23 0.69 -16.78
C SER A 883 45.05 -0.62 -16.68
N ASN A 884 45.43 -1.06 -15.48
CA ASN A 884 46.04 -2.36 -15.21
C ASN A 884 45.08 -3.37 -14.55
N ALA A 885 43.77 -3.09 -14.54
CA ALA A 885 42.78 -4.04 -14.06
C ALA A 885 42.90 -5.38 -14.80
N THR A 886 42.73 -6.47 -14.05
CA THR A 886 43.03 -7.83 -14.51
C THR A 886 42.02 -8.30 -15.56
N ASP A 887 40.75 -7.89 -15.45
CA ASP A 887 39.71 -8.13 -16.45
C ASP A 887 39.14 -6.79 -16.94
N LYS A 888 39.30 -6.50 -18.24
CA LYS A 888 38.83 -5.26 -18.89
C LYS A 888 37.72 -5.51 -19.91
N THR A 889 37.14 -6.70 -19.92
CA THR A 889 36.13 -7.07 -20.90
C THR A 889 34.87 -6.23 -20.69
N VAL A 890 34.46 -5.49 -21.72
CA VAL A 890 33.26 -4.63 -21.64
C VAL A 890 32.09 -5.30 -22.35
N SER A 891 30.97 -5.45 -21.65
CA SER A 891 29.68 -5.83 -22.23
C SER A 891 28.73 -4.65 -22.29
N TRP A 892 27.98 -4.52 -23.40
CA TRP A 892 27.00 -3.45 -23.60
C TRP A 892 25.57 -3.99 -23.59
N THR A 893 24.65 -3.27 -22.98
CA THR A 893 23.24 -3.66 -22.86
C THR A 893 22.32 -2.46 -23.06
N SER A 894 21.18 -2.65 -23.71
CA SER A 894 20.10 -1.65 -23.72
C SER A 894 19.01 -2.10 -22.76
N SER A 895 18.46 -1.16 -22.00
CA SER A 895 17.25 -1.41 -21.21
C SER A 895 16.03 -1.67 -22.09
N ASN A 896 16.11 -1.36 -23.39
CA ASN A 896 14.98 -1.33 -24.30
C ASN A 896 15.45 -1.30 -25.77
N ASP A 897 15.64 -2.49 -26.34
CA ASP A 897 16.12 -2.65 -27.73
C ASP A 897 15.10 -2.20 -28.79
N SER A 898 13.79 -2.20 -28.49
CA SER A 898 12.79 -1.71 -29.44
C SER A 898 12.63 -0.18 -29.45
N VAL A 899 13.32 0.54 -28.56
CA VAL A 899 13.51 2.00 -28.63
C VAL A 899 14.92 2.33 -29.10
N ALA A 900 15.97 1.76 -28.49
CA ALA A 900 17.34 1.91 -28.98
C ALA A 900 18.14 0.63 -28.75
N LYS A 901 18.61 0.01 -29.83
CA LYS A 901 19.38 -1.24 -29.77
C LYS A 901 20.87 -0.95 -29.70
N VAL A 902 21.62 -1.66 -28.86
CA VAL A 902 23.09 -1.53 -28.78
C VAL A 902 23.80 -2.86 -29.07
N SER A 903 24.85 -2.81 -29.89
CA SER A 903 25.77 -3.94 -30.11
C SER A 903 27.19 -3.40 -30.17
N ASP A 904 28.08 -3.88 -29.31
CA ASP A 904 29.49 -3.45 -29.23
C ASP A 904 29.66 -1.92 -29.19
N GLY A 905 28.84 -1.26 -28.38
CA GLY A 905 28.80 0.20 -28.23
C GLY A 905 28.06 0.95 -29.35
N LYS A 906 27.63 0.30 -30.44
CA LYS A 906 26.85 0.94 -31.52
C LYS A 906 25.37 0.99 -31.18
N VAL A 907 24.81 2.17 -30.98
CA VAL A 907 23.40 2.41 -30.64
C VAL A 907 22.59 2.78 -31.89
N THR A 908 21.46 2.12 -32.12
CA THR A 908 20.52 2.38 -33.23
C THR A 908 19.13 2.68 -32.68
N ALA A 909 18.57 3.85 -33.01
CA ALA A 909 17.26 4.33 -32.58
C ALA A 909 16.13 3.73 -33.44
N MET A 910 15.20 3.03 -32.79
CA MET A 910 14.19 2.19 -33.44
C MET A 910 12.78 2.79 -33.36
N LYS A 911 12.38 3.33 -32.21
CA LYS A 911 11.05 3.91 -31.98
C LYS A 911 11.15 4.98 -30.90
N ALA A 912 10.26 5.96 -30.91
CA ALA A 912 10.25 6.96 -29.85
C ALA A 912 10.06 6.35 -28.46
N GLY A 913 10.70 7.00 -27.51
CA GLY A 913 10.80 6.55 -26.13
C GLY A 913 12.22 6.73 -25.62
N THR A 914 12.47 6.29 -24.40
CA THR A 914 13.80 6.33 -23.79
C THR A 914 14.33 4.91 -23.58
N ALA A 915 15.64 4.76 -23.73
CA ALA A 915 16.35 3.52 -23.48
C ALA A 915 17.70 3.87 -22.84
N THR A 916 18.06 3.19 -21.76
CA THR A 916 19.36 3.37 -21.11
C THR A 916 20.34 2.36 -21.68
N ILE A 917 21.49 2.84 -22.16
CA ILE A 917 22.59 2.02 -22.66
C ILE A 917 23.66 1.92 -21.59
N THR A 918 23.96 0.70 -21.14
CA THR A 918 24.88 0.41 -20.05
C THR A 918 26.10 -0.36 -20.56
N ALA A 919 27.29 0.02 -20.11
CA ALA A 919 28.55 -0.69 -20.31
C ALA A 919 29.03 -1.24 -18.97
N THR A 920 29.38 -2.54 -18.93
CA THR A 920 29.79 -3.26 -17.72
C THR A 920 31.15 -3.91 -17.91
N ALA A 921 32.07 -3.77 -16.95
CA ALA A 921 33.34 -4.49 -16.89
C ALA A 921 33.75 -4.73 -15.44
N GLY A 922 34.22 -5.95 -15.11
CA GLY A 922 34.64 -6.34 -13.76
C GLY A 922 33.61 -6.03 -12.65
N GLY A 923 32.31 -6.18 -12.96
CA GLY A 923 31.20 -5.88 -12.05
C GLY A 923 30.87 -4.39 -11.86
N LYS A 924 31.61 -3.46 -12.51
CA LYS A 924 31.33 -2.03 -12.50
C LYS A 924 30.64 -1.58 -13.78
N THR A 925 29.78 -0.57 -13.68
CA THR A 925 28.94 -0.13 -14.80
C THR A 925 28.99 1.39 -15.01
N ALA A 926 28.86 1.83 -16.25
CA ALA A 926 28.46 3.19 -16.61
C ALA A 926 27.25 3.15 -17.54
N SER A 927 26.43 4.20 -17.54
CA SER A 927 25.22 4.25 -18.37
C SER A 927 25.01 5.61 -19.04
N VAL A 928 24.36 5.60 -20.20
CA VAL A 928 23.89 6.77 -20.94
C VAL A 928 22.41 6.59 -21.26
N VAL A 929 21.58 7.58 -20.94
CA VAL A 929 20.15 7.58 -21.28
C VAL A 929 19.97 8.11 -22.70
N VAL A 930 19.41 7.27 -23.58
CA VAL A 930 19.11 7.59 -24.98
C VAL A 930 17.63 7.94 -25.12
N THR A 931 17.32 9.15 -25.58
CA THR A 931 15.94 9.58 -25.88
C THR A 931 15.72 9.59 -27.39
N VAL A 932 14.75 8.81 -27.85
CA VAL A 932 14.35 8.73 -29.25
C VAL A 932 13.02 9.47 -29.44
N ALA A 933 12.94 10.37 -30.41
CA ALA A 933 11.71 11.09 -30.77
C ALA A 933 11.02 10.48 -32.01
N ASP A 934 9.68 10.56 -32.04
CA ASP A 934 8.84 10.06 -33.13
C ASP A 934 8.91 11.00 -34.34
N ALA A 935 8.60 10.46 -35.53
CA ALA A 935 8.30 11.29 -36.70
C ALA A 935 6.79 11.69 -36.65
N PRO A 936 6.43 12.97 -36.79
CA PRO A 936 5.04 13.43 -36.63
C PRO A 936 4.08 12.93 -37.72
N VAL A 937 2.84 12.60 -37.34
CA VAL A 937 1.72 12.19 -38.23
C VAL A 937 0.74 13.37 -38.42
N PRO A 938 0.56 13.91 -39.64
CA PRO A 938 -0.24 15.12 -39.86
C PRO A 938 -1.76 14.90 -39.84
N VAL A 939 -2.54 15.93 -39.48
CA VAL A 939 -4.01 15.95 -39.61
C VAL A 939 -4.42 16.08 -41.08
N SER A 940 -5.36 15.24 -41.51
CA SER A 940 -5.90 15.25 -42.87
C SER A 940 -7.21 16.04 -43.00
N SER A 941 -8.14 15.97 -42.03
CA SER A 941 -9.44 16.67 -42.08
C SER A 941 -10.10 16.91 -40.71
N VAL A 942 -11.03 17.88 -40.64
CA VAL A 942 -11.93 18.15 -39.50
C VAL A 942 -13.38 18.23 -40.01
N SER A 943 -14.36 17.76 -39.24
CA SER A 943 -15.81 17.86 -39.54
C SER A 943 -16.61 18.23 -38.29
N ILE A 944 -17.80 18.84 -38.44
CA ILE A 944 -18.69 19.23 -37.34
C ILE A 944 -20.07 18.59 -37.51
N SER A 945 -20.65 18.08 -36.42
CA SER A 945 -22.01 17.55 -36.33
C SER A 945 -22.73 18.03 -35.06
N GLY A 946 -24.05 17.96 -35.00
CA GLY A 946 -24.83 18.30 -33.80
C GLY A 946 -26.32 18.36 -34.09
N ASP A 947 -27.14 18.36 -33.05
CA ASP A 947 -28.60 18.37 -33.18
C ASP A 947 -29.08 19.65 -33.87
N GLY A 948 -29.94 19.51 -34.88
CA GLY A 948 -30.43 20.64 -35.66
C GLY A 948 -29.44 21.22 -36.68
N VAL A 949 -28.21 20.69 -36.78
CA VAL A 949 -27.28 21.05 -37.86
C VAL A 949 -27.69 20.33 -39.15
N LYS A 950 -28.06 21.09 -40.17
CA LYS A 950 -28.36 20.58 -41.52
C LYS A 950 -27.62 21.42 -42.55
N ASP A 951 -26.91 20.75 -43.46
CA ASP A 951 -26.12 21.39 -44.53
C ASP A 951 -25.16 22.50 -44.02
N GLY A 952 -24.55 22.27 -42.85
CA GLY A 952 -23.65 23.24 -42.21
C GLY A 952 -24.34 24.47 -41.61
N ARG A 953 -25.66 24.41 -41.40
CA ARG A 953 -26.47 25.50 -40.84
C ARG A 953 -27.20 25.07 -39.57
N LEU A 954 -27.35 25.98 -38.62
CA LEU A 954 -28.06 25.82 -37.37
C LEU A 954 -28.90 27.08 -37.09
N SER A 955 -30.12 26.92 -36.58
CA SER A 955 -30.99 28.03 -36.19
C SER A 955 -31.33 27.95 -34.70
N LEU A 956 -31.13 29.06 -33.97
CA LEU A 956 -31.42 29.18 -32.55
C LEU A 956 -32.37 30.35 -32.26
N LYS A 957 -33.24 30.17 -31.27
CA LYS A 957 -34.03 31.27 -30.68
C LYS A 957 -33.26 31.91 -29.53
N SER A 958 -33.54 33.18 -29.21
CA SER A 958 -32.95 33.85 -28.05
C SER A 958 -33.12 33.00 -26.78
N GLY A 959 -32.03 32.79 -26.03
CA GLY A 959 -31.98 31.95 -24.83
C GLY A 959 -31.74 30.44 -25.06
N ALA A 960 -31.75 29.95 -26.30
CA ALA A 960 -31.49 28.53 -26.59
C ALA A 960 -29.99 28.20 -26.68
N SER A 961 -29.64 26.94 -26.42
CA SER A 961 -28.29 26.38 -26.62
C SER A 961 -28.32 24.98 -27.21
N VAL A 962 -27.23 24.54 -27.83
CA VAL A 962 -27.06 23.20 -28.43
C VAL A 962 -25.60 22.74 -28.39
N GLN A 963 -25.36 21.43 -28.31
CA GLN A 963 -24.03 20.85 -28.33
C GLN A 963 -23.59 20.49 -29.76
N LEU A 964 -22.43 20.99 -30.19
CA LEU A 964 -21.76 20.56 -31.43
C LEU A 964 -20.57 19.65 -31.11
N THR A 965 -20.28 18.71 -32.01
CA THR A 965 -19.16 17.76 -31.93
C THR A 965 -18.25 17.95 -33.14
N ALA A 966 -16.94 17.98 -32.92
CA ALA A 966 -15.93 18.04 -33.99
C ALA A 966 -15.13 16.74 -34.08
N THR A 967 -14.99 16.19 -35.29
CA THR A 967 -14.27 14.94 -35.57
C THR A 967 -13.00 15.22 -36.38
N VAL A 968 -11.83 14.76 -35.91
CA VAL A 968 -10.50 14.96 -36.54
C VAL A 968 -9.95 13.65 -37.10
N ASN A 969 -9.50 13.64 -38.36
CA ASN A 969 -8.96 12.47 -39.07
C ASN A 969 -7.52 12.70 -39.60
N PRO A 970 -6.66 11.66 -39.68
CA PRO A 970 -6.90 10.31 -39.19
C PRO A 970 -6.94 10.27 -37.66
N SER A 971 -7.51 9.21 -37.09
CA SER A 971 -7.66 9.04 -35.64
C SER A 971 -6.32 9.08 -34.89
N ASN A 972 -5.20 8.79 -35.56
CA ASN A 972 -3.83 8.77 -35.02
C ASN A 972 -2.97 10.01 -35.35
N ALA A 973 -3.55 11.09 -35.88
CA ALA A 973 -2.80 12.32 -36.11
C ALA A 973 -2.19 12.87 -34.80
N THR A 974 -1.03 13.49 -34.87
CA THR A 974 -0.28 13.94 -33.68
C THR A 974 -0.84 15.24 -33.06
N ASP A 975 -1.47 16.12 -33.85
CA ASP A 975 -2.08 17.38 -33.36
C ASP A 975 -3.62 17.37 -33.54
N ARG A 976 -4.33 16.77 -32.59
CA ARG A 976 -5.80 16.59 -32.66
C ARG A 976 -6.59 17.62 -31.85
N LYS A 977 -5.93 18.62 -31.27
CA LYS A 977 -6.58 19.60 -30.40
C LYS A 977 -7.55 20.44 -31.22
N VAL A 978 -8.83 20.40 -30.85
CA VAL A 978 -9.87 21.21 -31.50
C VAL A 978 -10.02 22.54 -30.77
N THR A 979 -9.88 23.64 -31.50
CA THR A 979 -10.20 24.98 -31.03
C THR A 979 -11.48 25.46 -31.69
N TRP A 980 -12.44 25.90 -30.88
CA TRP A 980 -13.70 26.48 -31.34
C TRP A 980 -13.63 28.00 -31.31
N THR A 981 -14.15 28.66 -32.35
CA THR A 981 -14.29 30.10 -32.40
C THR A 981 -15.66 30.49 -32.95
N SER A 982 -16.16 31.64 -32.51
CA SER A 982 -17.33 32.31 -33.11
C SER A 982 -16.87 33.55 -33.85
N SER A 983 -17.43 33.79 -35.04
CA SER A 983 -17.19 35.04 -35.78
C SER A 983 -17.86 36.25 -35.13
N ASP A 984 -18.91 36.05 -34.33
CA ASP A 984 -19.58 37.09 -33.55
C ASP A 984 -20.26 36.45 -32.33
N SER A 985 -19.57 36.52 -31.18
CA SER A 985 -20.07 36.00 -29.91
C SER A 985 -21.28 36.76 -29.38
N SER A 986 -21.54 37.97 -29.85
CA SER A 986 -22.76 38.72 -29.51
C SER A 986 -24.00 38.18 -30.23
N VAL A 987 -23.82 37.43 -31.32
CA VAL A 987 -24.88 36.71 -32.03
C VAL A 987 -24.96 35.24 -31.62
N ALA A 988 -23.85 34.50 -31.59
CA ALA A 988 -23.82 33.14 -31.06
C ALA A 988 -22.47 32.87 -30.39
N ASN A 989 -22.50 32.49 -29.12
CA ASN A 989 -21.29 32.15 -28.36
C ASN A 989 -21.02 30.64 -28.46
N VAL A 990 -19.75 30.24 -28.52
CA VAL A 990 -19.35 28.83 -28.49
C VAL A 990 -18.32 28.60 -27.39
N MET A 991 -18.57 27.62 -26.54
CA MET A 991 -17.62 27.21 -25.51
C MET A 991 -16.54 26.28 -26.10
N GLY A 992 -15.40 26.16 -25.41
CA GLY A 992 -14.32 25.26 -25.84
C GLY A 992 -14.73 23.79 -25.95
N THR A 993 -15.85 23.41 -25.33
CA THR A 993 -16.47 22.08 -25.41
C THR A 993 -17.38 21.89 -26.62
N GLY A 994 -17.63 22.93 -27.43
CA GLY A 994 -18.52 22.89 -28.59
C GLY A 994 -19.99 23.21 -28.30
N VAL A 995 -20.35 23.59 -27.06
CA VAL A 995 -21.70 24.10 -26.76
C VAL A 995 -21.87 25.49 -27.37
N VAL A 996 -22.89 25.67 -28.19
CA VAL A 996 -23.26 26.93 -28.82
C VAL A 996 -24.52 27.50 -28.15
N THR A 997 -24.45 28.75 -27.70
CA THR A 997 -25.58 29.47 -27.07
C THR A 997 -25.93 30.72 -27.87
N ALA A 998 -27.23 31.02 -28.00
CA ALA A 998 -27.69 32.24 -28.64
C ALA A 998 -27.22 33.49 -27.87
N GLY A 999 -26.64 34.46 -28.58
CA GLY A 999 -26.18 35.72 -28.03
C GLY A 999 -27.30 36.75 -27.89
N SER A 1000 -26.93 37.95 -27.41
CA SER A 1000 -27.85 39.07 -27.15
C SER A 1000 -28.25 39.86 -28.40
N LYS A 1001 -27.72 39.53 -29.58
CA LYS A 1001 -28.10 40.14 -30.86
C LYS A 1001 -28.71 39.11 -31.80
N ALA A 1002 -29.78 39.51 -32.50
CA ALA A 1002 -30.25 38.76 -33.65
C ALA A 1002 -29.27 38.92 -34.82
N GLY A 1003 -29.04 37.85 -35.59
CA GLY A 1003 -28.10 37.87 -36.71
C GLY A 1003 -27.54 36.49 -37.04
N THR A 1004 -26.46 36.45 -37.83
CA THR A 1004 -25.76 35.22 -38.19
C THR A 1004 -24.31 35.25 -37.72
N ALA A 1005 -23.85 34.17 -37.06
CA ALA A 1005 -22.46 33.95 -36.68
C ALA A 1005 -21.96 32.61 -37.22
N THR A 1006 -20.67 32.53 -37.53
CA THR A 1006 -20.03 31.27 -37.97
C THR A 1006 -19.26 30.68 -36.80
N ILE A 1007 -19.57 29.43 -36.46
CA ILE A 1007 -18.84 28.64 -35.47
C ILE A 1007 -17.84 27.75 -36.20
N LYS A 1008 -16.55 27.89 -35.89
CA LYS A 1008 -15.45 27.19 -36.57
C LYS A 1008 -14.70 26.29 -35.59
N ALA A 1009 -14.44 25.04 -35.99
CA ALA A 1009 -13.57 24.09 -35.30
C ALA A 1009 -12.26 23.92 -36.08
N THR A 1010 -11.11 24.03 -35.43
CA THR A 1010 -9.78 23.93 -36.07
C THR A 1010 -8.86 22.95 -35.32
N ALA A 1011 -8.16 22.07 -36.04
CA ALA A 1011 -7.15 21.14 -35.50
C ALA A 1011 -6.05 20.86 -36.56
N GLY A 1012 -4.77 20.85 -36.17
CA GLY A 1012 -3.65 20.53 -37.06
C GLY A 1012 -3.58 21.34 -38.36
N GLY A 1013 -4.00 22.60 -38.33
CA GLY A 1013 -4.07 23.48 -39.51
C GLY A 1013 -5.26 23.24 -40.45
N LYS A 1014 -6.16 22.29 -40.12
CA LYS A 1014 -7.41 22.01 -40.86
C LYS A 1014 -8.61 22.52 -40.06
N SER A 1015 -9.72 22.83 -40.74
CA SER A 1015 -10.92 23.36 -40.06
C SER A 1015 -12.23 23.00 -40.75
N ALA A 1016 -13.31 22.98 -39.97
CA ALA A 1016 -14.69 22.95 -40.43
C ALA A 1016 -15.51 24.06 -39.77
N SER A 1017 -16.65 24.44 -40.36
CA SER A 1017 -17.50 25.51 -39.84
C SER A 1017 -19.00 25.20 -39.97
N VAL A 1018 -19.79 25.77 -39.07
CA VAL A 1018 -21.28 25.78 -39.09
C VAL A 1018 -21.76 27.22 -38.96
N GLN A 1019 -22.73 27.64 -39.80
CA GLN A 1019 -23.37 28.95 -39.70
C GLN A 1019 -24.59 28.87 -38.76
N VAL A 1020 -24.58 29.70 -37.72
CA VAL A 1020 -25.61 29.79 -36.69
C VAL A 1020 -26.42 31.07 -36.88
N THR A 1021 -27.74 30.95 -37.01
CA THR A 1021 -28.66 32.08 -37.13
C THR A 1021 -29.45 32.23 -35.83
N VAL A 1022 -29.40 33.41 -35.21
CA VAL A 1022 -30.17 33.75 -34.00
C VAL A 1022 -31.29 34.72 -34.34
N THR A 1023 -32.53 34.32 -34.03
CA THR A 1023 -33.73 35.13 -34.28
C THR A 1023 -34.48 35.47 -32.98
N GLY A 1024 -35.10 36.66 -32.94
CA GLY A 1024 -36.13 37.00 -31.93
C GLY A 1024 -35.64 37.56 -30.59
N VAL A 1025 -34.60 38.40 -30.55
CA VAL A 1025 -34.23 39.12 -29.31
C VAL A 1025 -35.27 40.23 -29.01
N PRO A 1026 -35.98 40.21 -27.86
CA PRO A 1026 -36.93 41.27 -27.51
C PRO A 1026 -36.22 42.59 -27.16
N LYS A 1027 -36.67 43.73 -27.72
CA LYS A 1027 -36.20 45.08 -27.33
C LYS A 1027 -36.75 45.45 -25.94
N GLN A 1028 -35.93 45.98 -25.04
CA GLN A 1028 -36.33 46.34 -23.67
C GLN A 1028 -36.19 47.86 -23.42
N PRO A 1029 -37.25 48.67 -23.66
CA PRO A 1029 -37.20 50.11 -23.38
C PRO A 1029 -37.17 50.39 -21.86
N MET A 1030 -36.53 51.49 -21.45
CA MET A 1030 -36.41 51.89 -20.03
C MET A 1030 -37.19 53.18 -19.74
N THR A 1031 -37.86 53.25 -18.59
CA THR A 1031 -38.57 54.47 -18.14
C THR A 1031 -37.81 55.17 -17.03
N VAL A 1032 -37.53 56.45 -17.22
CA VAL A 1032 -36.87 57.32 -16.23
C VAL A 1032 -37.90 58.19 -15.53
N TRP A 1033 -37.74 58.35 -14.22
CA TRP A 1033 -38.62 59.10 -13.33
C TRP A 1033 -37.85 60.20 -12.61
N TYR A 1034 -38.42 61.41 -12.50
CA TYR A 1034 -37.78 62.54 -11.82
C TYR A 1034 -38.80 63.41 -11.11
N LYS A 1035 -38.55 63.78 -9.85
CA LYS A 1035 -39.41 64.69 -9.08
C LYS A 1035 -38.68 66.02 -8.85
N PRO A 1036 -38.95 67.05 -9.65
CA PRO A 1036 -38.37 68.37 -9.44
C PRO A 1036 -38.97 69.06 -8.21
N ASP A 1037 -38.31 70.13 -7.77
CA ASP A 1037 -38.85 71.05 -6.78
C ASP A 1037 -40.22 71.60 -7.21
N SER A 1038 -41.09 71.89 -6.24
CA SER A 1038 -42.47 72.33 -6.46
C SER A 1038 -42.61 73.62 -7.29
N SER A 1039 -41.54 74.42 -7.40
CA SER A 1039 -41.48 75.63 -8.24
C SER A 1039 -41.35 75.36 -9.74
N TRP A 1040 -41.02 74.13 -10.17
CA TRP A 1040 -40.78 73.80 -11.58
C TRP A 1040 -42.09 73.51 -12.32
N LYS A 1041 -42.36 74.27 -13.39
CA LYS A 1041 -43.56 74.07 -14.24
C LYS A 1041 -43.40 72.98 -15.30
N THR A 1042 -42.18 72.57 -15.64
CA THR A 1042 -41.90 71.53 -16.65
C THR A 1042 -40.56 70.83 -16.38
N ALA A 1043 -40.48 69.52 -16.63
CA ALA A 1043 -39.22 68.76 -16.61
C ALA A 1043 -38.85 68.25 -18.01
N LYS A 1044 -37.56 68.23 -18.33
CA LYS A 1044 -37.02 67.64 -19.56
C LYS A 1044 -35.87 66.70 -19.21
N VAL A 1045 -35.70 65.63 -19.98
CA VAL A 1045 -34.59 64.67 -19.85
C VAL A 1045 -33.70 64.77 -21.09
N HIS A 1046 -32.39 64.80 -20.85
CA HIS A 1046 -31.40 64.57 -21.88
C HIS A 1046 -30.77 63.21 -21.63
N TYR A 1047 -30.66 62.37 -22.65
CA TYR A 1047 -30.08 61.03 -22.48
C TYR A 1047 -29.08 60.71 -23.57
N GLN A 1048 -28.16 59.78 -23.27
CA GLN A 1048 -27.17 59.31 -24.22
C GLN A 1048 -27.66 58.03 -24.91
N ALA A 1049 -27.61 58.02 -26.24
CA ALA A 1049 -27.90 56.85 -27.07
C ALA A 1049 -26.68 56.55 -27.95
N ASN A 1050 -26.15 55.32 -27.88
CA ASN A 1050 -24.98 54.89 -28.64
C ASN A 1050 -23.76 55.83 -28.49
N GLY A 1051 -23.48 56.26 -27.25
CA GLY A 1051 -22.36 57.15 -26.95
C GLY A 1051 -22.57 58.63 -27.31
N LYS A 1052 -23.72 59.03 -27.88
CA LYS A 1052 -24.04 60.42 -28.21
C LYS A 1052 -25.24 60.93 -27.43
N TRP A 1053 -25.16 62.15 -26.92
CA TRP A 1053 -26.32 62.81 -26.31
C TRP A 1053 -27.37 63.10 -27.38
N THR A 1054 -28.64 63.03 -27.00
CA THR A 1054 -29.75 63.52 -27.84
C THR A 1054 -29.49 64.96 -28.30
N GLY A 1055 -30.01 65.38 -29.45
CA GLY A 1055 -29.76 66.75 -29.94
C GLY A 1055 -30.47 67.83 -29.13
N SER A 1056 -31.65 67.52 -28.56
CA SER A 1056 -32.45 68.42 -27.73
C SER A 1056 -33.06 67.68 -26.54
N ALA A 1057 -33.24 68.39 -25.41
CA ALA A 1057 -33.86 67.85 -24.20
C ALA A 1057 -35.34 67.50 -24.44
N GLN A 1058 -35.70 66.26 -24.11
CA GLN A 1058 -37.02 65.68 -24.35
C GLN A 1058 -37.94 66.01 -23.18
N ARG A 1059 -39.16 66.51 -23.46
CA ARG A 1059 -40.11 66.83 -22.39
C ARG A 1059 -40.56 65.56 -21.69
N MET A 1060 -40.40 65.53 -20.37
CA MET A 1060 -40.98 64.49 -19.53
C MET A 1060 -42.45 64.81 -19.28
N THR A 1061 -43.26 63.76 -19.11
CA THR A 1061 -44.69 63.89 -18.84
C THR A 1061 -44.95 63.87 -17.34
N LEU A 1062 -45.73 64.81 -16.82
CA LEU A 1062 -46.15 64.80 -15.41
C LEU A 1062 -46.94 63.52 -15.11
N TYR A 1063 -46.59 62.91 -14.00
CA TYR A 1063 -47.20 61.75 -13.40
C TYR A 1063 -47.58 62.07 -11.95
N ARG A 1064 -48.26 61.13 -11.28
CA ARG A 1064 -48.87 61.34 -9.97
C ARG A 1064 -47.85 61.86 -8.94
N ASN A 1065 -48.34 62.71 -8.03
CA ASN A 1065 -47.60 63.21 -6.86
C ASN A 1065 -46.32 64.02 -7.19
N GLY A 1066 -46.34 64.76 -8.31
CA GLY A 1066 -45.26 65.66 -8.72
C GLY A 1066 -44.08 64.97 -9.43
N TRP A 1067 -44.15 63.66 -9.66
CA TRP A 1067 -43.14 62.93 -10.43
C TRP A 1067 -43.36 63.12 -11.92
N TYR A 1068 -42.30 63.26 -12.71
CA TYR A 1068 -42.32 63.29 -14.16
C TYR A 1068 -41.67 62.02 -14.70
N ARG A 1069 -42.10 61.56 -15.88
CA ARG A 1069 -41.57 60.35 -16.51
C ARG A 1069 -41.29 60.51 -18.00
N TYR A 1070 -40.34 59.72 -18.50
CA TYR A 1070 -40.08 59.58 -19.94
C TYR A 1070 -39.54 58.18 -20.25
N THR A 1071 -40.03 57.56 -21.32
CA THR A 1071 -39.57 56.24 -21.75
C THR A 1071 -38.53 56.40 -22.84
N ILE A 1072 -37.31 55.96 -22.53
CA ILE A 1072 -36.16 55.92 -23.43
C ILE A 1072 -36.26 54.62 -24.24
N PRO A 1073 -36.21 54.68 -25.59
CA PRO A 1073 -36.11 53.50 -26.44
C PRO A 1073 -34.89 52.66 -26.06
N ASP A 1074 -34.89 51.35 -26.34
CA ASP A 1074 -33.77 50.46 -26.03
C ASP A 1074 -32.44 51.00 -26.62
N THR A 1075 -31.60 51.55 -25.74
CA THR A 1075 -30.28 52.10 -26.03
C THR A 1075 -29.28 51.35 -25.16
N ALA A 1076 -28.21 50.83 -25.77
CA ALA A 1076 -27.24 49.91 -25.16
C ALA A 1076 -26.38 50.55 -24.03
N GLY A 1077 -27.03 50.99 -22.95
CA GLY A 1077 -26.45 51.72 -21.82
C GLY A 1077 -26.20 53.20 -22.11
N GLY A 1078 -26.50 54.07 -21.13
CA GLY A 1078 -26.27 55.52 -21.24
C GLY A 1078 -26.66 56.32 -19.99
N GLN A 1079 -26.04 57.48 -19.83
CA GLN A 1079 -26.32 58.45 -18.75
C GLN A 1079 -27.55 59.31 -19.06
N VAL A 1080 -28.21 59.82 -18.02
CA VAL A 1080 -29.32 60.79 -18.11
C VAL A 1080 -28.99 62.03 -17.28
N ARG A 1081 -29.44 63.21 -17.73
CA ARG A 1081 -29.33 64.47 -16.99
C ARG A 1081 -30.49 65.41 -17.25
#